data_AF-A0A8C9TVB1-F1
#
_entry.id   AF-A0A8C9TVB1-F1
#
_cell.length_a   1.000
_cell.length_b   1.000
_cell.length_c   1.000
_cell.angle_alpha   90.00
_cell.angle_beta   90.00
_cell.angle_gamma   90.00
#
_symmetry.space_group_name_H-M   'P 1'
#
loop_
_entity.id
_entity.type
_entity.pdbx_description
1 polymer ?
#
loop_
_entity_poly.entity_id
_entity_poly.type
_entity_poly.pdbx_seq_one_letter_code
_entity_poly.pdbx_strand_id
1 'polypeptide(L)'
;APEDEASPASLTDLSLSYVSRNLERFCEKHADGSLCLRESLIFPQELADQLLCKMATEGLLNDSTVGIFRSSQYLRLRRACIRTARISAEAFRRALCPHRLLELDASRVNADLTIADILRGLASNKGCQESLQRLVLNGLTMSLEEPNRRCFSSLQALRSLSVANVDFYDSGLADVCTLPRLESLDISNTSVTNLTPLLGCRARLRYLTMHQLKRLEMTTAQLLFVLSQLDGLQHLDISDDKQFTSDVARQLLEQPGILPHLVSLDVSGRKQVTDAAVKAFVEQRPGMTFVGLLATDAGFSDFLSGEGSLKVTGEANETQICEALRRYTERECFVREALFHLFNHTHVMEKPRPDILKLVVLGMQNHPVTLHVQLAASACVFNLTKQDLAAGMPVHLLGTVTQLLLEAMRNFPNHQQLQKNCLLSLCSDRILQEVPFNRFEAAKLVMQWLCNHEDQNMQRMAVAIISILAAKLSTEQTAQLGAELFIVKQLLHIVRQKTAQGIVDATLKFTLSALWNLTDESPTTCRHFIENQGLELFIKVLESFPSESSIQQKVLGLLNNIAEVGELHSELMVQSFLDHIRSLLHSPEVEVSYFAAGILAHLTSRGEAMWTLGLSLRSMLLDQLHAAILKWPTPEVEMVAYRSFNPFFPLLECFRTPGVQLWAAWAMQHVCSKNASRYCSMLLEEGGLQQLEMVRTHPDTHSDVRRLAESILDSLERHRARTGQPIPPPSHRSGPYL
;
A
#
# COMPACT_ATOMS: atom_id res chain seq x y z
N ALA A 1 -10.39 -23.71 13.37
CA ALA A 1 -10.23 -23.65 11.90
C ALA A 1 -9.49 -22.37 11.59
N PRO A 2 -8.47 -22.36 10.73
CA PRO A 2 -7.96 -21.08 10.23
C PRO A 2 -9.11 -20.46 9.44
N GLU A 3 -9.47 -19.23 9.77
CA GLU A 3 -10.49 -18.48 9.03
C GLU A 3 -10.10 -18.47 7.55
N ASP A 4 -11.06 -18.81 6.69
CA ASP A 4 -10.87 -18.76 5.25
C ASP A 4 -10.87 -17.28 4.85
N GLU A 5 -9.69 -16.67 4.84
CA GLU A 5 -9.40 -15.23 4.65
C GLU A 5 -9.79 -14.67 3.26
N ALA A 6 -10.53 -15.43 2.46
CA ALA A 6 -11.38 -14.87 1.40
C ALA A 6 -12.65 -14.20 1.96
N SER A 7 -12.92 -14.36 3.26
CA SER A 7 -14.07 -13.79 3.95
C SER A 7 -13.86 -12.30 4.30
N PRO A 8 -14.87 -11.45 4.14
CA PRO A 8 -14.80 -10.05 4.60
C PRO A 8 -14.49 -9.98 6.09
N ALA A 9 -13.88 -8.88 6.54
CA ALA A 9 -13.64 -8.61 7.96
C ALA A 9 -14.94 -8.82 8.77
N SER A 10 -14.81 -9.40 9.95
CA SER A 10 -15.98 -9.71 10.79
C SER A 10 -16.81 -8.45 11.04
N LEU A 11 -18.14 -8.59 11.15
CA LEU A 11 -19.01 -7.46 11.50
C LEU A 11 -18.56 -6.80 12.81
N THR A 12 -18.07 -7.62 13.76
CA THR A 12 -17.48 -7.15 15.01
C THR A 12 -16.29 -6.24 14.75
N ASP A 13 -15.34 -6.65 13.91
CA ASP A 13 -14.19 -5.83 13.57
C ASP A 13 -14.58 -4.53 12.89
N LEU A 14 -15.45 -4.60 11.87
CA LEU A 14 -15.92 -3.41 11.18
C LEU A 14 -16.62 -2.44 12.15
N SER A 15 -17.43 -2.95 13.06
CA SER A 15 -18.12 -2.17 14.08
C SER A 15 -17.14 -1.53 15.07
N LEU A 16 -16.16 -2.28 15.56
CA LEU A 16 -15.14 -1.76 16.47
C LEU A 16 -14.25 -0.70 15.79
N SER A 17 -13.89 -0.88 14.50
CA SER A 17 -13.18 0.14 13.70
C SER A 17 -14.02 1.40 13.53
N TYR A 18 -15.33 1.25 13.35
CA TYR A 18 -16.22 2.41 13.26
C TYR A 18 -16.30 3.16 14.59
N VAL A 19 -16.46 2.44 15.70
CA VAL A 19 -16.52 3.02 17.05
C VAL A 19 -15.20 3.72 17.39
N SER A 20 -14.05 3.07 17.19
CA SER A 20 -12.72 3.62 17.51
C SER A 20 -12.42 4.92 16.74
N ARG A 21 -12.82 5.00 15.47
CA ARG A 21 -12.60 6.19 14.62
C ARG A 21 -13.59 7.32 14.86
N ASN A 22 -14.71 7.05 15.53
CA ASN A 22 -15.80 8.01 15.74
C ASN A 22 -16.10 8.24 17.23
N LEU A 23 -15.10 8.10 18.11
CA LEU A 23 -15.26 8.26 19.56
C LEU A 23 -15.89 9.60 19.96
N GLU A 24 -15.65 10.67 19.22
CA GLU A 24 -16.24 12.00 19.48
C GLU A 24 -17.78 12.00 19.40
N ARG A 25 -18.38 11.08 18.65
CA ARG A 25 -19.84 10.92 18.57
C ARG A 25 -20.42 10.21 19.79
N PHE A 26 -19.67 9.27 20.37
CA PHE A 26 -20.13 8.40 21.45
C PHE A 26 -19.67 8.84 22.84
N CYS A 27 -18.69 9.75 22.91
CA CYS A 27 -18.09 10.21 24.16
C CYS A 27 -18.37 11.68 24.47
N GLU A 28 -18.26 12.02 25.75
CA GLU A 28 -18.16 13.35 26.32
C GLU A 28 -16.77 13.53 26.95
N LYS A 29 -16.32 14.78 27.08
CA LYS A 29 -15.03 15.12 27.73
C LYS A 29 -15.28 15.48 29.20
N HIS A 30 -14.56 14.82 30.10
CA HIS A 30 -14.43 15.23 31.49
C HIS A 30 -13.64 16.55 31.62
N ALA A 31 -13.71 17.16 32.80
CA ALA A 31 -12.97 18.38 33.14
C ALA A 31 -11.44 18.22 33.03
N ASP A 32 -10.92 17.00 33.16
CA ASP A 32 -9.50 16.69 33.00
C ASP A 32 -9.12 16.34 31.55
N GLY A 33 -10.02 16.54 30.59
CA GLY A 33 -9.81 16.27 29.16
C GLY A 33 -9.98 14.82 28.73
N SER A 34 -10.25 13.89 29.67
CA SER A 34 -10.47 12.48 29.35
C SER A 34 -11.86 12.21 28.76
N LEU A 35 -11.95 11.26 27.83
CA LEU A 35 -13.22 10.84 27.23
C LEU A 35 -13.95 9.84 28.13
N CYS A 36 -15.28 9.92 28.14
CA CYS A 36 -16.19 8.97 28.76
C CYS A 36 -17.39 8.75 27.85
N LEU A 37 -17.93 7.52 27.80
CA LEU A 37 -19.11 7.22 27.00
C LEU A 37 -20.33 8.00 27.53
N ARG A 38 -21.12 8.58 26.61
CA ARG A 38 -22.33 9.36 26.93
C ARG A 38 -23.41 8.51 27.57
N GLU A 39 -23.53 7.27 27.13
CA GLU A 39 -24.50 6.30 27.64
C GLU A 39 -23.81 5.30 28.58
N SER A 40 -24.52 4.91 29.65
CA SER A 40 -24.08 3.88 30.59
C SER A 40 -24.25 2.47 30.01
N LEU A 41 -23.63 2.23 28.85
CA LEU A 41 -23.66 0.94 28.15
C LEU A 41 -22.68 -0.02 28.83
N ILE A 42 -23.20 -1.17 29.26
CA ILE A 42 -22.36 -2.26 29.77
C ILE A 42 -21.81 -3.02 28.56
N PHE A 43 -20.52 -2.86 28.30
CA PHE A 43 -19.82 -3.59 27.26
C PHE A 43 -19.49 -5.01 27.75
N PRO A 44 -19.77 -6.05 26.95
CA PRO A 44 -19.18 -7.37 27.16
C PRO A 44 -17.66 -7.26 27.32
N GLN A 45 -17.12 -8.01 28.28
CA GLN A 45 -15.71 -7.94 28.67
C GLN A 45 -14.79 -8.19 27.46
N GLU A 46 -15.13 -9.16 26.62
CA GLU A 46 -14.37 -9.53 25.43
C GLU A 46 -14.35 -8.39 24.40
N LEU A 47 -15.46 -7.67 24.24
CA LEU A 47 -15.54 -6.51 23.34
C LEU A 47 -14.77 -5.31 23.89
N ALA A 48 -14.72 -5.12 25.22
CA ALA A 48 -13.92 -4.07 25.84
C ALA A 48 -12.40 -4.32 25.62
N ASP A 49 -11.94 -5.57 25.83
CA ASP A 49 -10.55 -5.96 25.54
C ASP A 49 -10.22 -5.76 24.05
N GLN A 50 -11.10 -6.19 23.14
CA GLN A 50 -10.93 -6.02 21.69
C GLN A 50 -10.91 -4.54 21.29
N LEU A 51 -11.78 -3.71 21.85
CA LEU A 51 -11.81 -2.27 21.57
C LEU A 51 -10.50 -1.59 21.99
N LEU A 52 -9.98 -1.88 23.19
CA LEU A 52 -8.71 -1.31 23.65
C LEU A 52 -7.56 -1.74 22.73
N CYS A 53 -7.48 -3.05 22.43
CA CYS A 53 -6.46 -3.60 21.52
C CYS A 53 -6.52 -2.92 20.14
N LYS A 54 -7.73 -2.75 19.61
CA LYS A 54 -7.95 -2.12 18.32
C LYS A 54 -7.53 -0.65 18.30
N MET A 55 -7.89 0.09 19.33
CA MET A 55 -7.45 1.48 19.52
C MET A 55 -5.92 1.58 19.65
N ALA A 56 -5.26 0.60 20.27
CA ALA A 56 -3.80 0.52 20.30
C ALA A 56 -3.21 0.31 18.90
N THR A 57 -3.73 -0.68 18.15
CA THR A 57 -3.23 -1.00 16.79
C THR A 57 -3.48 0.10 15.77
N GLU A 58 -4.56 0.86 15.91
CA GLU A 58 -4.89 2.01 15.04
C GLU A 58 -4.18 3.31 15.49
N GLY A 59 -3.36 3.27 16.55
CA GLY A 59 -2.61 4.43 17.03
C GLY A 59 -3.49 5.52 17.68
N LEU A 60 -4.67 5.15 18.19
CA LEU A 60 -5.68 6.08 18.71
C LEU A 60 -5.58 6.29 20.23
N LEU A 61 -4.79 5.47 20.93
CA LEU A 61 -4.64 5.57 22.38
C LEU A 61 -3.75 6.75 22.80
N ASN A 62 -4.36 7.67 23.55
CA ASN A 62 -3.74 8.78 24.25
C ASN A 62 -4.44 9.04 25.59
N ASP A 63 -3.94 10.00 26.37
CA ASP A 63 -4.49 10.37 27.70
C ASP A 63 -5.99 10.66 27.68
N SER A 64 -6.50 11.23 26.58
CA SER A 64 -7.92 11.50 26.41
C SER A 64 -8.71 10.22 26.14
N THR A 65 -8.31 9.44 25.12
CA THR A 65 -9.07 8.29 24.63
C THR A 65 -9.01 7.08 25.56
N VAL A 66 -7.88 6.84 26.25
CA VAL A 66 -7.77 5.76 27.25
C VAL A 66 -8.71 5.99 28.45
N GLY A 67 -9.14 7.24 28.66
CA GLY A 67 -10.09 7.63 29.71
C GLY A 67 -11.41 6.87 29.67
N ILE A 68 -11.82 6.38 28.49
CA ILE A 68 -13.08 5.64 28.30
C ILE A 68 -13.11 4.38 29.19
N PHE A 69 -11.94 3.79 29.47
CA PHE A 69 -11.81 2.58 30.26
C PHE A 69 -11.71 2.82 31.78
N ARG A 70 -11.85 4.06 32.26
CA ARG A 70 -11.81 4.36 33.72
C ARG A 70 -12.88 3.64 34.53
N SER A 71 -14.06 3.39 33.94
CA SER A 71 -15.15 2.70 34.63
C SER A 71 -15.07 1.18 34.46
N SER A 72 -14.69 0.49 35.53
CA SER A 72 -14.71 -0.98 35.60
C SER A 72 -16.12 -1.58 35.65
N GLN A 73 -17.15 -0.74 35.81
CA GLN A 73 -18.56 -1.14 35.76
C GLN A 73 -19.07 -1.28 34.32
N TYR A 74 -18.65 -0.38 33.43
CA TYR A 74 -19.16 -0.30 32.06
C TYR A 74 -18.25 -0.96 31.04
N LEU A 75 -16.93 -0.81 31.20
CA LEU A 75 -15.92 -1.30 30.24
C LEU A 75 -14.88 -2.13 31.00
N ARG A 76 -15.31 -3.28 31.51
CA ARG A 76 -14.44 -4.15 32.30
C ARG A 76 -13.35 -4.76 31.41
N LEU A 77 -12.09 -4.55 31.79
CA LEU A 77 -10.94 -5.17 31.13
C LEU A 77 -10.45 -6.39 31.90
N ARG A 78 -10.04 -7.43 31.16
CA ARG A 78 -9.20 -8.52 31.68
C ARG A 78 -7.89 -8.67 30.92
N ARG A 79 -7.87 -8.35 29.63
CA ARG A 79 -6.67 -8.37 28.80
C ARG A 79 -6.49 -6.98 28.21
N ALA A 80 -5.47 -6.28 28.69
CA ALA A 80 -5.19 -4.93 28.22
C ALA A 80 -4.00 -4.95 27.26
N CYS A 81 -4.20 -4.48 26.03
CA CYS A 81 -3.13 -4.21 25.08
C CYS A 81 -3.07 -2.70 24.84
N ILE A 82 -1.95 -2.08 25.22
CA ILE A 82 -1.67 -0.66 25.02
C ILE A 82 -0.39 -0.46 24.20
N ARG A 83 -0.05 -1.43 23.36
CA ARG A 83 1.15 -1.41 22.52
C ARG A 83 1.24 -0.08 21.75
N THR A 84 2.41 0.55 21.74
CA THR A 84 2.67 1.82 21.03
C THR A 84 1.77 3.01 21.43
N ALA A 85 1.01 2.91 22.53
CA ALA A 85 0.17 3.99 23.00
C ALA A 85 1.00 5.21 23.46
N ARG A 86 0.38 6.39 23.41
CA ARG A 86 0.97 7.64 23.89
C ARG A 86 0.24 8.11 25.15
N ILE A 87 0.49 7.46 26.27
CA ILE A 87 -0.23 7.71 27.53
C ILE A 87 0.74 8.09 28.67
N SER A 88 0.27 8.90 29.60
CA SER A 88 0.98 9.26 30.82
C SER A 88 0.77 8.22 31.93
N ALA A 89 1.68 8.23 32.92
CA ALA A 89 1.55 7.44 34.14
C ALA A 89 0.22 7.68 34.88
N GLU A 90 -0.28 8.92 34.86
CA GLU A 90 -1.57 9.26 35.49
C GLU A 90 -2.74 8.64 34.74
N ALA A 91 -2.76 8.76 33.40
CA ALA A 91 -3.81 8.18 32.57
C ALA A 91 -3.83 6.65 32.68
N PHE A 92 -2.66 6.00 32.65
CA PHE A 92 -2.52 4.55 32.88
C PHE A 92 -3.12 4.16 34.24
N ARG A 93 -2.75 4.87 35.31
CA ARG A 93 -3.21 4.57 36.67
C ARG A 93 -4.73 4.70 36.82
N ARG A 94 -5.33 5.72 36.21
CA ARG A 94 -6.79 5.94 36.29
C ARG A 94 -7.57 4.97 35.42
N ALA A 95 -7.07 4.64 34.23
CA ALA A 95 -7.82 3.86 33.25
C ALA A 95 -7.66 2.35 33.42
N LEU A 96 -6.45 1.85 33.72
CA LEU A 96 -6.15 0.42 33.66
C LEU A 96 -5.98 -0.23 35.03
N CYS A 97 -5.38 0.47 35.98
CA CYS A 97 -5.14 -0.10 37.32
C CYS A 97 -6.41 -0.42 38.14
N PRO A 98 -7.60 0.18 37.93
CA PRO A 98 -8.82 -0.24 38.64
C PRO A 98 -9.34 -1.62 38.24
N HIS A 99 -8.93 -2.15 37.08
CA HIS A 99 -9.41 -3.44 36.56
C HIS A 99 -8.70 -4.61 37.22
N ARG A 100 -9.33 -5.80 37.17
CA ARG A 100 -8.73 -7.06 37.61
C ARG A 100 -8.09 -7.77 36.41
N LEU A 101 -6.95 -7.24 35.96
CA LEU A 101 -6.27 -7.69 34.76
C LEU A 101 -5.67 -9.10 34.92
N LEU A 102 -5.80 -9.92 33.88
CA LEU A 102 -5.12 -11.20 33.71
C LEU A 102 -3.88 -11.04 32.83
N GLU A 103 -3.95 -10.18 31.82
CA GLU A 103 -2.86 -9.92 30.88
C GLU A 103 -2.71 -8.41 30.66
N LEU A 104 -1.46 -7.94 30.62
CA LEU A 104 -1.11 -6.59 30.18
C LEU A 104 0.05 -6.67 29.19
N ASP A 105 -0.17 -6.16 27.98
CA ASP A 105 0.89 -5.87 27.01
C ASP A 105 1.05 -4.35 26.88
N ALA A 106 2.18 -3.85 27.36
CA ALA A 106 2.56 -2.45 27.31
C ALA A 106 3.76 -2.19 26.38
N SER A 107 4.02 -3.09 25.44
CA SER A 107 5.20 -3.02 24.56
C SER A 107 5.29 -1.70 23.80
N ARG A 108 6.48 -1.08 23.80
CA ARG A 108 6.83 0.13 23.04
C ARG A 108 5.91 1.34 23.28
N VAL A 109 5.30 1.44 24.46
CA VAL A 109 4.61 2.67 24.89
C VAL A 109 5.60 3.84 24.94
N ASN A 110 5.11 5.07 24.81
CA ASN A 110 5.93 6.29 24.90
C ASN A 110 6.76 6.36 26.19
N ALA A 111 7.85 7.14 26.13
CA ALA A 111 8.83 7.26 27.20
C ALA A 111 8.27 7.81 28.53
N ASP A 112 7.11 8.50 28.51
CA ASP A 112 6.49 9.11 29.70
C ASP A 112 5.81 8.08 30.62
N LEU A 113 5.64 6.83 30.16
CA LEU A 113 5.18 5.72 30.99
C LEU A 113 6.30 4.71 31.17
N THR A 114 6.99 4.78 32.31
CA THR A 114 8.11 3.88 32.59
C THR A 114 7.64 2.53 33.15
N ILE A 115 8.52 1.53 33.13
CA ILE A 115 8.27 0.24 33.81
C ILE A 115 7.94 0.45 35.31
N ALA A 116 8.59 1.40 35.98
CA ALA A 116 8.34 1.69 37.39
C ALA A 116 6.92 2.23 37.62
N ASP A 117 6.41 3.08 36.71
CA ASP A 117 5.05 3.60 36.79
C ASP A 117 4.00 2.50 36.62
N ILE A 118 4.23 1.62 35.65
CA ILE A 118 3.36 0.46 35.41
C ILE A 118 3.33 -0.44 36.64
N LEU A 119 4.49 -0.81 37.18
CA LEU A 119 4.57 -1.67 38.36
C LEU A 119 3.94 -1.02 39.59
N ARG A 120 4.18 0.27 39.85
CA ARG A 120 3.53 1.01 40.95
C ARG A 120 2.02 1.08 40.78
N GLY A 121 1.55 1.34 39.57
CA GLY A 121 0.12 1.37 39.23
C GLY A 121 -0.53 0.02 39.48
N LEU A 122 0.03 -1.07 38.95
CA LEU A 122 -0.49 -2.43 39.14
C LEU A 122 -0.44 -2.86 40.60
N ALA A 123 0.65 -2.54 41.31
CA ALA A 123 0.79 -2.82 42.73
C ALA A 123 -0.17 -2.01 43.61
N SER A 124 -0.71 -0.88 43.14
CA SER A 124 -1.71 -0.13 43.91
C SER A 124 -3.06 -0.86 44.07
N ASN A 125 -3.35 -1.82 43.20
CA ASN A 125 -4.58 -2.60 43.24
C ASN A 125 -4.30 -4.07 43.62
N LYS A 126 -4.82 -4.48 44.79
CA LYS A 126 -4.74 -5.88 45.26
C LYS A 126 -5.33 -6.89 44.26
N GLY A 127 -6.37 -6.47 43.52
CA GLY A 127 -6.96 -7.28 42.46
C GLY A 127 -5.95 -7.67 41.38
N CYS A 128 -5.15 -6.71 40.91
CA CYS A 128 -4.08 -6.96 39.92
C CYS A 128 -2.97 -7.84 40.47
N GLN A 129 -2.52 -7.61 41.71
CA GLN A 129 -1.47 -8.42 42.35
C GLN A 129 -1.82 -9.91 42.38
N GLU A 130 -3.10 -10.23 42.60
CA GLU A 130 -3.62 -11.60 42.73
C GLU A 130 -4.12 -12.19 41.41
N SER A 131 -4.35 -11.40 40.37
CA SER A 131 -4.93 -11.87 39.10
C SER A 131 -3.99 -11.82 37.90
N LEU A 132 -3.02 -10.91 37.87
CA LEU A 132 -2.18 -10.70 36.69
C LEU A 132 -1.26 -11.90 36.47
N GLN A 133 -1.41 -12.56 35.33
CA GLN A 133 -0.68 -13.78 34.97
C GLN A 133 0.35 -13.53 33.87
N ARG A 134 0.11 -12.58 32.97
CA ARG A 134 1.04 -12.22 31.89
C ARG A 134 1.31 -10.72 31.87
N LEU A 135 2.58 -10.36 31.83
CA LEU A 135 3.04 -8.98 31.73
C LEU A 135 4.13 -8.88 30.66
N VAL A 136 3.89 -8.04 29.65
CA VAL A 136 4.83 -7.78 28.54
C VAL A 136 5.21 -6.30 28.58
N LEU A 137 6.50 -6.03 28.75
CA LEU A 137 7.08 -4.70 28.94
C LEU A 137 8.21 -4.43 27.95
N ASN A 138 8.04 -4.87 26.70
CA ASN A 138 9.13 -4.88 25.73
C ASN A 138 9.41 -3.50 25.16
N GLY A 139 10.68 -3.10 25.10
CA GLY A 139 11.10 -1.82 24.53
C GLY A 139 10.62 -0.58 25.29
N LEU A 140 10.39 -0.69 26.60
CA LEU A 140 10.06 0.44 27.47
C LEU A 140 11.32 1.08 28.06
N THR A 141 11.20 2.36 28.41
CA THR A 141 12.21 3.09 29.15
C THR A 141 12.22 2.66 30.63
N MET A 142 13.43 2.56 31.18
CA MET A 142 13.65 2.38 32.60
C MET A 142 13.88 3.76 33.24
N SER A 143 13.26 4.02 34.40
CA SER A 143 13.54 5.25 35.15
C SER A 143 14.99 5.24 35.66
N LEU A 144 15.70 6.35 35.44
CA LEU A 144 17.09 6.55 35.86
C LEU A 144 17.22 6.80 37.38
N GLU A 145 16.14 7.21 38.04
CA GLU A 145 16.17 7.76 39.39
C GLU A 145 15.97 6.70 40.51
N GLU A 146 15.40 5.52 40.20
CA GLU A 146 15.14 4.48 41.21
C GLU A 146 15.43 3.04 40.72
N PRO A 147 16.71 2.65 40.51
CA PRO A 147 17.05 1.28 40.09
C PRO A 147 16.67 0.19 41.10
N ASN A 148 16.48 0.54 42.39
CA ASN A 148 16.34 -0.40 43.51
C ASN A 148 14.91 -0.59 44.06
N ARG A 149 13.88 0.04 43.47
CA ARG A 149 12.47 -0.11 43.88
C ARG A 149 11.63 -0.83 42.83
N ARG A 150 12.21 -1.87 42.23
CA ARG A 150 11.48 -2.77 41.33
C ARG A 150 10.69 -3.73 42.22
N CYS A 151 9.37 -3.72 42.07
CA CYS A 151 8.46 -4.53 42.89
C CYS A 151 7.76 -5.58 42.01
N PHE A 152 8.49 -6.30 41.15
CA PHE A 152 7.90 -7.43 40.41
C PHE A 152 7.37 -8.46 41.41
N SER A 153 8.09 -8.66 42.51
CA SER A 153 7.66 -9.48 43.65
C SER A 153 6.27 -9.13 44.20
N SER A 154 5.69 -7.96 43.95
CA SER A 154 4.30 -7.66 44.36
C SER A 154 3.24 -8.42 43.54
N LEU A 155 3.59 -8.89 42.33
CA LEU A 155 2.67 -9.55 41.40
C LEU A 155 2.68 -11.07 41.59
N GLN A 156 2.16 -11.52 42.73
CA GLN A 156 2.25 -12.90 43.21
C GLN A 156 1.61 -13.95 42.28
N ALA A 157 0.68 -13.55 41.42
CA ALA A 157 0.03 -14.42 40.44
C ALA A 157 0.77 -14.53 39.10
N LEU A 158 1.85 -13.78 38.89
CA LEU A 158 2.53 -13.66 37.62
C LEU A 158 3.17 -14.99 37.20
N ARG A 159 2.84 -15.44 35.99
CA ARG A 159 3.35 -16.67 35.36
C ARG A 159 4.27 -16.41 34.18
N SER A 160 4.02 -15.34 33.43
CA SER A 160 4.77 -14.98 32.24
C SER A 160 5.19 -13.51 32.32
N LEU A 161 6.50 -13.27 32.20
CA LEU A 161 7.09 -11.95 32.15
C LEU A 161 8.00 -11.84 30.93
N SER A 162 7.81 -10.80 30.13
CA SER A 162 8.73 -10.41 29.06
C SER A 162 9.18 -8.97 29.28
N VAL A 163 10.48 -8.79 29.36
CA VAL A 163 11.18 -7.50 29.53
C VAL A 163 12.23 -7.35 28.42
N ALA A 164 11.90 -7.78 27.20
CA ALA A 164 12.82 -7.77 26.09
C ALA A 164 13.12 -6.35 25.62
N ASN A 165 14.36 -6.10 25.17
CA ASN A 165 14.80 -4.80 24.65
C ASN A 165 14.69 -3.65 25.69
N VAL A 166 14.89 -3.92 26.97
CA VAL A 166 14.93 -2.89 28.01
C VAL A 166 16.24 -2.94 28.80
N ASP A 167 16.57 -1.85 29.50
CA ASP A 167 17.73 -1.77 30.41
C ASP A 167 17.49 -2.53 31.73
N PHE A 168 17.31 -3.84 31.59
CA PHE A 168 17.14 -4.79 32.68
C PHE A 168 18.50 -5.39 33.09
N TYR A 169 18.72 -5.55 34.39
CA TYR A 169 19.99 -5.92 35.02
C TYR A 169 19.77 -6.99 36.10
N ASP A 170 20.86 -7.52 36.65
CA ASP A 170 20.89 -8.59 37.66
C ASP A 170 19.97 -8.36 38.87
N SER A 171 19.87 -7.13 39.38
CA SER A 171 18.97 -6.81 40.52
C SER A 171 17.50 -7.03 40.18
N GLY A 172 17.10 -6.68 38.95
CA GLY A 172 15.76 -6.96 38.44
C GLY A 172 15.53 -8.46 38.27
N LEU A 173 16.53 -9.19 37.75
CA LEU A 173 16.43 -10.63 37.61
C LEU A 173 16.26 -11.32 38.97
N ALA A 174 17.01 -10.89 39.98
CA ALA A 174 16.89 -11.40 41.34
C ALA A 174 15.48 -11.19 41.92
N ASP A 175 14.90 -9.99 41.77
CA ASP A 175 13.52 -9.70 42.20
C ASP A 175 12.50 -10.58 41.46
N VAL A 176 12.60 -10.68 40.12
CA VAL A 176 11.72 -11.53 39.31
C VAL A 176 11.79 -13.00 39.71
N CYS A 177 12.98 -13.52 40.05
CA CYS A 177 13.15 -14.91 40.44
C CYS A 177 12.51 -15.23 41.81
N THR A 178 12.14 -14.23 42.61
CA THR A 178 11.36 -14.43 43.86
C THR A 178 9.89 -14.76 43.61
N LEU A 179 9.37 -14.53 42.40
CA LEU A 179 7.97 -14.77 42.07
C LEU A 179 7.61 -16.26 42.19
N PRO A 180 6.55 -16.62 42.95
CA PRO A 180 6.27 -18.00 43.30
C PRO A 180 5.68 -18.83 42.15
N ARG A 181 5.11 -18.18 41.13
CA ARG A 181 4.38 -18.82 40.03
C ARG A 181 4.99 -18.57 38.65
N LEU A 182 6.18 -17.97 38.59
CA LEU A 182 6.83 -17.67 37.32
C LEU A 182 7.21 -18.96 36.57
N GLU A 183 6.63 -19.12 35.38
CA GLU A 183 6.84 -20.27 34.49
C GLU A 183 7.53 -19.85 33.18
N SER A 184 7.40 -18.59 32.78
CA SER A 184 7.92 -18.05 31.52
C SER A 184 8.62 -16.72 31.75
N LEU A 185 9.88 -16.64 31.31
CA LEU A 185 10.70 -15.46 31.41
C LEU A 185 11.43 -15.17 30.10
N ASP A 186 11.27 -13.96 29.60
CA ASP A 186 11.99 -13.43 28.45
C ASP A 186 12.80 -12.20 28.86
N ILE A 187 14.12 -12.34 28.78
CA ILE A 187 15.14 -11.32 29.10
C ILE A 187 15.97 -10.96 27.87
N SER A 188 15.42 -11.14 26.67
CA SER A 188 16.13 -10.88 25.42
C SER A 188 16.60 -9.43 25.29
N ASN A 189 17.78 -9.19 24.71
CA ASN A 189 18.32 -7.85 24.51
C ASN A 189 18.45 -6.99 25.78
N THR A 190 18.62 -7.64 26.93
CA THR A 190 18.86 -6.98 28.24
C THR A 190 20.35 -6.91 28.58
N SER A 191 20.67 -6.21 29.68
CA SER A 191 22.03 -6.03 30.20
C SER A 191 22.33 -6.91 31.42
N VAL A 192 21.63 -8.05 31.56
CA VAL A 192 21.91 -9.04 32.60
C VAL A 192 23.28 -9.67 32.35
N THR A 193 24.12 -9.68 33.38
CA THR A 193 25.49 -10.22 33.32
C THR A 193 25.59 -11.60 33.97
N ASN A 194 24.70 -11.92 34.92
CA ASN A 194 24.71 -13.18 35.68
C ASN A 194 23.31 -13.82 35.80
N LEU A 195 23.19 -15.08 35.37
CA LEU A 195 21.95 -15.86 35.40
C LEU A 195 21.76 -16.74 36.65
N THR A 196 22.71 -16.74 37.59
CA THR A 196 22.60 -17.48 38.86
C THR A 196 21.27 -17.27 39.61
N PRO A 197 20.62 -16.09 39.61
CA PRO A 197 19.33 -15.92 40.27
C PRO A 197 18.21 -16.83 39.75
N LEU A 198 18.29 -17.33 38.50
CA LEU A 198 17.33 -18.29 37.93
C LEU A 198 17.24 -19.59 38.75
N LEU A 199 18.27 -19.92 39.52
CA LEU A 199 18.23 -21.08 40.42
C LEU A 199 17.11 -20.96 41.48
N GLY A 200 16.68 -19.75 41.81
CA GLY A 200 15.52 -19.50 42.69
C GLY A 200 14.18 -19.97 42.10
N CYS A 201 14.08 -20.10 40.77
CA CYS A 201 12.90 -20.58 40.05
C CYS A 201 13.11 -21.92 39.33
N ARG A 202 14.19 -22.64 39.62
CA ARG A 202 14.61 -23.89 38.95
C ARG A 202 13.53 -24.97 38.78
N ALA A 203 12.65 -25.12 39.78
CA ALA A 203 11.62 -26.16 39.79
C ALA A 203 10.33 -25.76 39.07
N ARG A 204 10.17 -24.48 38.68
CA ARG A 204 8.94 -23.92 38.10
C ARG A 204 9.13 -23.31 36.72
N LEU A 205 10.32 -22.83 36.40
CA LEU A 205 10.59 -22.19 35.11
C LEU A 205 10.52 -23.24 33.99
N ARG A 206 9.64 -22.99 33.02
CA ARG A 206 9.38 -23.86 31.86
C ARG A 206 9.84 -23.22 30.55
N TYR A 207 9.81 -21.89 30.45
CA TYR A 207 10.19 -21.14 29.27
C TYR A 207 11.23 -20.10 29.65
N LEU A 208 12.39 -20.16 29.01
CA LEU A 208 13.45 -19.16 29.14
C LEU A 208 13.86 -18.68 27.76
N THR A 209 13.72 -17.38 27.51
CA THR A 209 14.17 -16.73 26.28
C THR A 209 15.21 -15.68 26.64
N MET A 210 16.41 -15.85 26.09
CA MET A 210 17.56 -14.98 26.34
C MET A 210 18.26 -14.66 25.01
N HIS A 211 17.46 -14.32 24.00
CA HIS A 211 17.95 -13.93 22.68
C HIS A 211 18.80 -12.66 22.81
N GLN A 212 20.02 -12.69 22.26
CA GLN A 212 20.92 -11.54 22.16
C GLN A 212 21.15 -10.80 23.51
N LEU A 213 21.57 -11.50 24.56
CA LEU A 213 21.99 -10.82 25.82
C LEU A 213 23.20 -9.92 25.58
N LYS A 214 23.09 -8.63 25.90
CA LYS A 214 24.09 -7.61 25.54
C LYS A 214 25.39 -7.67 26.35
N ARG A 215 25.34 -8.20 27.59
CA ARG A 215 26.43 -8.11 28.57
C ARG A 215 26.63 -9.38 29.38
N LEU A 216 26.28 -10.55 28.86
CA LEU A 216 26.47 -11.79 29.63
C LEU A 216 27.98 -12.00 29.90
N GLU A 217 28.40 -11.95 31.16
CA GLU A 217 29.81 -12.08 31.57
C GLU A 217 30.16 -13.50 32.01
N MET A 218 29.17 -14.39 32.11
CA MET A 218 29.37 -15.78 32.51
C MET A 218 30.19 -16.56 31.47
N THR A 219 31.09 -17.42 31.95
CA THR A 219 31.74 -18.40 31.07
C THR A 219 30.74 -19.45 30.60
N THR A 220 31.04 -20.12 29.48
CA THR A 220 30.21 -21.23 28.96
C THR A 220 29.92 -22.28 30.04
N ALA A 221 30.92 -22.68 30.83
CA ALA A 221 30.75 -23.65 31.91
C ALA A 221 29.82 -23.16 33.02
N GLN A 222 29.91 -21.89 33.42
CA GLN A 222 29.02 -21.30 34.43
C GLN A 222 27.57 -21.22 33.93
N LEU A 223 27.38 -20.81 32.68
CA LEU A 223 26.06 -20.75 32.06
C LEU A 223 25.42 -22.14 31.97
N LEU A 224 26.15 -23.12 31.46
CA LEU A 224 25.68 -24.51 31.36
C LEU A 224 25.41 -25.11 32.73
N PHE A 225 26.18 -24.77 33.76
CA PHE A 225 25.88 -25.16 35.13
C PHE A 225 24.50 -24.64 35.55
N VAL A 226 24.22 -23.34 35.38
CA VAL A 226 22.90 -22.77 35.72
C VAL A 226 21.78 -23.46 34.94
N LEU A 227 21.93 -23.59 33.62
CA LEU A 227 20.93 -24.24 32.76
C LEU A 227 20.68 -25.70 33.17
N SER A 228 21.73 -26.45 33.53
CA SER A 228 21.62 -27.85 33.95
C SER A 228 20.77 -28.04 35.20
N GLN A 229 20.64 -27.01 36.04
CA GLN A 229 19.84 -27.06 37.27
C GLN A 229 18.37 -26.70 37.04
N LEU A 230 17.98 -26.22 35.85
CA LEU A 230 16.60 -25.87 35.51
C LEU A 230 15.83 -27.12 35.07
N ASP A 231 15.60 -28.04 36.01
CA ASP A 231 15.08 -29.38 35.74
C ASP A 231 13.74 -29.37 34.99
N GLY A 232 12.88 -28.38 35.23
CA GLY A 232 11.56 -28.26 34.63
C GLY A 232 11.51 -27.56 33.26
N LEU A 233 12.66 -27.15 32.70
CA LEU A 233 12.70 -26.32 31.50
C LEU A 233 12.30 -27.11 30.25
N GLN A 234 11.32 -26.56 29.51
CA GLN A 234 10.74 -27.15 28.31
C GLN A 234 11.10 -26.37 27.05
N HIS A 235 11.25 -25.06 27.17
CA HIS A 235 11.59 -24.16 26.07
C HIS A 235 12.80 -23.32 26.44
N LEU A 236 13.83 -23.39 25.61
CA LEU A 236 15.05 -22.62 25.77
C LEU A 236 15.38 -21.93 24.44
N ASP A 237 15.54 -20.61 24.49
CA ASP A 237 16.02 -19.82 23.37
C ASP A 237 17.29 -19.07 23.79
N ILE A 238 18.41 -19.47 23.19
CA ILE A 238 19.73 -18.86 23.34
C ILE A 238 20.24 -18.29 22.01
N SER A 239 19.34 -17.98 21.08
CA SER A 239 19.68 -17.46 19.75
C SER A 239 20.38 -16.09 19.82
N ASP A 240 21.10 -15.73 18.77
CA ASP A 240 21.93 -14.51 18.72
C ASP A 240 22.09 -14.00 17.28
N ASP A 241 22.30 -12.70 17.10
CA ASP A 241 22.37 -12.05 15.78
C ASP A 241 23.77 -12.09 15.16
N LYS A 242 24.48 -13.23 15.29
CA LYS A 242 25.82 -13.51 14.71
C LYS A 242 26.98 -12.61 15.19
N GLN A 243 26.78 -11.67 16.12
CA GLN A 243 27.83 -10.71 16.52
C GLN A 243 28.90 -11.30 17.45
N PHE A 244 28.60 -12.38 18.19
CA PHE A 244 29.55 -13.00 19.11
C PHE A 244 29.75 -14.49 18.80
N THR A 245 31.01 -14.89 18.61
CA THR A 245 31.41 -16.30 18.58
C THR A 245 31.37 -16.84 20.01
N SER A 246 30.29 -17.54 20.36
CA SER A 246 30.16 -18.28 21.61
C SER A 246 30.02 -19.76 21.30
N ASP A 247 30.75 -20.60 22.02
CA ASP A 247 30.67 -22.05 21.91
C ASP A 247 29.58 -22.67 22.79
N VAL A 248 28.75 -21.83 23.45
CA VAL A 248 27.67 -22.25 24.35
C VAL A 248 26.71 -23.22 23.67
N ALA A 249 26.25 -22.91 22.45
CA ALA A 249 25.31 -23.78 21.75
C ALA A 249 25.92 -25.14 21.42
N ARG A 250 27.18 -25.15 20.96
CA ARG A 250 27.92 -26.39 20.67
C ARG A 250 28.10 -27.23 21.95
N GLN A 251 28.60 -26.63 23.04
CA GLN A 251 28.79 -27.34 24.30
C GLN A 251 27.47 -27.82 24.92
N LEU A 252 26.39 -27.05 24.79
CA LEU A 252 25.04 -27.46 25.23
C LEU A 252 24.58 -28.72 24.49
N LEU A 253 24.74 -28.77 23.17
CA LEU A 253 24.31 -29.91 22.34
C LEU A 253 25.15 -31.16 22.62
N GLU A 254 26.44 -31.00 22.94
CA GLU A 254 27.36 -32.10 23.25
C GLU A 254 27.25 -32.60 24.70
N GLN A 255 26.68 -31.82 25.63
CA GLN A 255 26.63 -32.16 27.04
C GLN A 255 25.61 -33.29 27.32
N PRO A 256 26.04 -34.46 27.82
CA PRO A 256 25.12 -35.57 28.08
C PRO A 256 24.11 -35.25 29.20
N GLY A 257 22.83 -35.56 28.96
CA GLY A 257 21.78 -35.51 29.99
C GLY A 257 21.31 -34.11 30.42
N ILE A 258 21.82 -33.03 29.84
CA ILE A 258 21.38 -31.65 30.16
C ILE A 258 19.94 -31.41 29.71
N LEU A 259 19.08 -30.78 30.51
CA LEU A 259 17.70 -30.42 30.12
C LEU A 259 16.90 -31.60 29.50
N PRO A 260 16.62 -32.67 30.28
CA PRO A 260 15.98 -33.88 29.77
C PRO A 260 14.52 -33.68 29.31
N HIS A 261 13.86 -32.62 29.78
CA HIS A 261 12.46 -32.30 29.47
C HIS A 261 12.29 -31.24 28.37
N LEU A 262 13.37 -30.87 27.69
CA LEU A 262 13.33 -29.85 26.64
C LEU A 262 12.54 -30.35 25.42
N VAL A 263 11.56 -29.56 24.99
CA VAL A 263 10.72 -29.83 23.80
C VAL A 263 10.96 -28.82 22.67
N SER A 264 11.70 -27.75 22.97
CA SER A 264 11.93 -26.63 22.06
C SER A 264 13.27 -25.98 22.38
N LEU A 265 14.17 -25.98 21.40
CA LEU A 265 15.48 -25.35 21.51
C LEU A 265 15.67 -24.36 20.37
N ASP A 266 16.08 -23.13 20.66
CA ASP A 266 16.50 -22.19 19.62
C ASP A 266 17.97 -21.81 19.82
N VAL A 267 18.79 -22.14 18.83
CA VAL A 267 20.22 -21.81 18.76
C VAL A 267 20.54 -21.00 17.50
N SER A 268 19.52 -20.40 16.87
CA SER A 268 19.68 -19.65 15.63
C SER A 268 20.74 -18.55 15.76
N GLY A 269 21.54 -18.38 14.71
CA GLY A 269 22.66 -17.44 14.64
C GLY A 269 23.87 -17.76 15.52
N ARG A 270 23.88 -18.92 16.21
CA ARG A 270 25.07 -19.46 16.87
C ARG A 270 25.93 -20.24 15.87
N LYS A 271 27.23 -19.99 15.90
CA LYS A 271 28.22 -20.70 15.07
C LYS A 271 28.61 -22.04 15.69
N GLN A 272 29.28 -22.90 14.92
CA GLN A 272 29.80 -24.20 15.39
C GLN A 272 28.72 -25.21 15.81
N VAL A 273 27.47 -25.00 15.37
CA VAL A 273 26.38 -25.97 15.50
C VAL A 273 26.45 -26.89 14.27
N THR A 274 26.39 -28.20 14.48
CA THR A 274 26.46 -29.19 13.39
C THR A 274 25.24 -30.11 13.40
N ASP A 275 24.86 -30.62 12.23
CA ASP A 275 23.77 -31.59 12.08
C ASP A 275 23.93 -32.81 12.97
N ALA A 276 25.15 -33.35 13.09
CA ALA A 276 25.43 -34.51 13.93
C ALA A 276 25.13 -34.23 15.42
N ALA A 277 25.55 -33.07 15.92
CA ALA A 277 25.30 -32.68 17.31
C ALA A 277 23.81 -32.45 17.58
N VAL A 278 23.11 -31.73 16.68
CA VAL A 278 21.67 -31.49 16.80
C VAL A 278 20.89 -32.80 16.74
N LYS A 279 21.20 -33.67 15.78
CA LYS A 279 20.55 -34.98 15.65
C LYS A 279 20.72 -35.82 16.92
N ALA A 280 21.94 -35.95 17.44
CA ALA A 280 22.19 -36.68 18.68
C ALA A 280 21.41 -36.09 19.87
N PHE A 281 21.31 -34.77 19.94
CA PHE A 281 20.55 -34.07 20.98
C PHE A 281 19.03 -34.33 20.88
N VAL A 282 18.48 -34.35 19.65
CA VAL A 282 17.06 -34.66 19.37
C VAL A 282 16.75 -36.12 19.65
N GLU A 283 17.60 -37.07 19.25
CA GLU A 283 17.38 -38.51 19.44
C GLU A 283 17.31 -38.90 20.94
N GLN A 284 18.06 -38.20 21.79
CA GLN A 284 17.96 -38.35 23.25
C GLN A 284 16.63 -37.80 23.83
N ARG A 285 15.86 -37.04 23.05
CA ARG A 285 14.64 -36.31 23.47
C ARG A 285 13.52 -36.50 22.42
N PRO A 286 12.85 -37.67 22.38
CA PRO A 286 11.84 -37.97 21.37
C PRO A 286 10.60 -37.06 21.43
N GLY A 287 10.39 -36.33 22.54
CA GLY A 287 9.32 -35.33 22.68
C GLY A 287 9.63 -33.97 22.06
N MET A 288 10.78 -33.79 21.40
CA MET A 288 11.16 -32.51 20.84
C MET A 288 10.29 -32.14 19.63
N THR A 289 9.75 -30.93 19.65
CA THR A 289 8.81 -30.40 18.65
C THR A 289 9.39 -29.25 17.84
N PHE A 290 10.46 -28.62 18.34
CA PHE A 290 11.06 -27.47 17.69
C PHE A 290 12.58 -27.40 17.86
N VAL A 291 13.30 -27.12 16.77
CA VAL A 291 14.70 -26.68 16.81
C VAL A 291 14.90 -25.45 15.92
N GLY A 292 15.49 -24.39 16.46
CA GLY A 292 15.86 -23.21 15.71
C GLY A 292 17.31 -23.25 15.25
N LEU A 293 17.53 -23.27 13.93
CA LEU A 293 18.85 -23.42 13.28
C LEU A 293 19.10 -22.37 12.19
N LEU A 294 18.26 -21.34 12.07
CA LEU A 294 18.48 -20.28 11.09
C LEU A 294 19.84 -19.64 11.32
N ALA A 295 20.59 -19.35 10.25
CA ALA A 295 21.85 -18.64 10.37
C ALA A 295 22.93 -19.43 11.17
N THR A 296 22.86 -20.77 11.15
CA THR A 296 23.83 -21.70 11.74
C THR A 296 24.49 -22.55 10.66
N ASP A 297 25.52 -23.33 11.00
CA ASP A 297 26.17 -24.29 10.08
C ASP A 297 25.40 -25.64 10.01
N ALA A 298 24.15 -25.68 10.47
CA ALA A 298 23.32 -26.87 10.58
C ALA A 298 21.92 -26.70 9.94
N GLY A 299 21.21 -27.81 9.78
CA GLY A 299 19.87 -27.90 9.21
C GLY A 299 19.81 -28.51 7.80
N PHE A 300 20.91 -29.06 7.29
CA PHE A 300 21.01 -29.49 5.88
C PHE A 300 20.74 -30.99 5.65
N SER A 301 20.66 -31.79 6.71
CA SER A 301 20.33 -33.22 6.64
C SER A 301 18.82 -33.44 6.56
N ASP A 302 18.45 -34.56 5.93
CA ASP A 302 17.04 -34.98 5.76
C ASP A 302 16.27 -35.06 7.08
N PHE A 303 16.95 -35.46 8.17
CA PHE A 303 16.38 -35.52 9.51
C PHE A 303 15.92 -34.14 10.02
N LEU A 304 16.61 -33.07 9.63
CA LEU A 304 16.33 -31.70 10.04
C LEU A 304 15.53 -30.93 8.99
N SER A 305 14.95 -31.59 8.00
CA SER A 305 14.16 -30.96 6.94
C SER A 305 13.02 -30.08 7.46
N GLY A 306 12.50 -30.35 8.66
CA GLY A 306 11.35 -29.66 9.26
C GLY A 306 10.01 -30.29 8.89
N GLU A 307 10.04 -31.40 8.14
CA GLU A 307 8.86 -32.20 7.82
C GLU A 307 8.45 -33.09 9.01
N GLY A 308 7.14 -33.34 9.13
CA GLY A 308 6.59 -34.14 10.23
C GLY A 308 6.39 -33.36 11.54
N SER A 309 6.69 -34.02 12.67
CA SER A 309 6.42 -33.53 14.03
C SER A 309 7.44 -32.54 14.56
N LEU A 310 8.69 -32.61 14.06
CA LEU A 310 9.75 -31.70 14.46
C LEU A 310 9.77 -30.50 13.50
N LYS A 311 9.40 -29.33 14.02
CA LYS A 311 9.54 -28.06 13.28
C LYS A 311 10.97 -27.55 13.39
N VAL A 312 11.53 -27.15 12.26
CA VAL A 312 12.90 -26.63 12.19
C VAL A 312 12.86 -25.26 11.52
N THR A 313 13.49 -24.25 12.12
CA THR A 313 13.80 -23.00 11.40
C THR A 313 15.23 -23.10 10.88
N GLY A 314 15.50 -22.54 9.71
CA GLY A 314 16.75 -22.80 9.00
C GLY A 314 16.77 -22.13 7.64
N GLU A 315 17.87 -22.36 6.92
CA GLU A 315 18.12 -21.79 5.59
C GLU A 315 18.28 -22.85 4.49
N ALA A 316 18.12 -24.14 4.82
CA ALA A 316 18.39 -25.23 3.90
C ALA A 316 17.25 -25.48 2.89
N ASN A 317 15.99 -25.21 3.27
CA ASN A 317 14.83 -25.48 2.42
C ASN A 317 13.64 -24.55 2.71
N GLU A 318 12.62 -24.61 1.84
CA GLU A 318 11.41 -23.78 1.93
C GLU A 318 10.65 -23.96 3.27
N THR A 319 10.50 -25.19 3.77
CA THR A 319 9.78 -25.49 5.02
C THR A 319 10.44 -24.77 6.19
N GLN A 320 11.76 -24.84 6.27
CA GLN A 320 12.55 -24.18 7.31
C GLN A 320 12.47 -22.66 7.24
N ILE A 321 12.61 -22.09 6.05
CA ILE A 321 12.55 -20.65 5.81
C ILE A 321 11.15 -20.11 6.15
N CYS A 322 10.09 -20.82 5.75
CA CYS A 322 8.73 -20.44 6.09
C CYS A 322 8.48 -20.49 7.60
N GLU A 323 9.00 -21.51 8.29
CA GLU A 323 8.89 -21.59 9.75
C GLU A 323 9.67 -20.45 10.44
N ALA A 324 10.84 -20.07 9.91
CA ALA A 324 11.60 -18.91 10.38
C ALA A 324 10.79 -17.61 10.28
N LEU A 325 10.18 -17.35 9.13
CA LEU A 325 9.34 -16.16 8.94
C LEU A 325 8.09 -16.15 9.82
N ARG A 326 7.53 -17.32 10.16
CA ARG A 326 6.40 -17.43 11.11
C ARG A 326 6.79 -17.12 12.54
N ARG A 327 7.97 -17.55 12.99
CA ARG A 327 8.39 -17.45 14.39
C ARG A 327 9.13 -16.17 14.73
N TYR A 328 9.94 -15.68 13.81
CA TYR A 328 10.87 -14.57 14.06
C TYR A 328 10.33 -13.22 13.62
N THR A 329 9.01 -13.06 13.55
CA THR A 329 8.31 -11.91 12.96
C THR A 329 8.77 -10.54 13.49
N GLU A 330 9.23 -10.46 14.74
CA GLU A 330 9.72 -9.23 15.37
C GLU A 330 11.27 -9.12 15.44
N ARG A 331 12.02 -10.14 14.98
CA ARG A 331 13.49 -10.18 15.01
C ARG A 331 14.07 -9.78 13.66
N GLU A 332 14.45 -8.51 13.54
CA GLU A 332 14.90 -7.90 12.28
C GLU A 332 15.95 -8.74 11.55
N CYS A 333 17.03 -9.14 12.23
CA CYS A 333 18.13 -9.90 11.65
C CYS A 333 17.67 -11.24 11.07
N PHE A 334 16.80 -11.97 11.78
CA PHE A 334 16.30 -13.28 11.35
C PHE A 334 15.27 -13.15 10.23
N VAL A 335 14.39 -12.13 10.26
CA VAL A 335 13.47 -11.85 9.14
C VAL A 335 14.26 -11.53 7.88
N ARG A 336 15.27 -10.65 7.99
CA ARG A 336 16.15 -10.29 6.88
C ARG A 336 16.84 -11.53 6.31
N GLU A 337 17.42 -12.37 7.16
CA GLU A 337 18.13 -13.58 6.73
C GLU A 337 17.18 -14.56 6.03
N ALA A 338 16.02 -14.85 6.64
CA ALA A 338 15.03 -15.76 6.08
C ALA A 338 14.49 -15.26 4.73
N LEU A 339 14.21 -13.96 4.59
CA LEU A 339 13.81 -13.36 3.31
C LEU A 339 14.91 -13.43 2.25
N PHE A 340 16.17 -13.26 2.65
CA PHE A 340 17.31 -13.40 1.73
C PHE A 340 17.41 -14.82 1.17
N HIS A 341 17.27 -15.85 2.01
CA HIS A 341 17.23 -17.24 1.54
C HIS A 341 15.95 -17.54 0.75
N LEU A 342 14.80 -17.02 1.18
CA LEU A 342 13.54 -17.18 0.46
C LEU A 342 13.64 -16.65 -0.97
N PHE A 343 14.30 -15.51 -1.17
CA PHE A 343 14.49 -14.91 -2.49
C PHE A 343 15.09 -15.92 -3.49
N ASN A 344 16.10 -16.70 -3.07
CA ASN A 344 16.73 -17.73 -3.91
C ASN A 344 15.76 -18.85 -4.32
N HIS A 345 14.76 -19.17 -3.50
CA HIS A 345 13.72 -20.15 -3.82
C HIS A 345 12.58 -19.56 -4.66
N THR A 346 12.25 -18.29 -4.50
CA THR A 346 11.10 -17.66 -5.19
C THR A 346 11.29 -17.55 -6.71
N HIS A 347 12.53 -17.48 -7.21
CA HIS A 347 12.78 -17.27 -8.64
C HIS A 347 12.25 -18.42 -9.52
N VAL A 348 12.31 -19.65 -9.00
CA VAL A 348 11.92 -20.89 -9.70
C VAL A 348 10.46 -21.30 -9.47
N MET A 349 9.68 -20.52 -8.72
CA MET A 349 8.28 -20.84 -8.46
C MET A 349 7.40 -20.55 -9.68
N GLU A 350 6.67 -21.57 -10.12
CA GLU A 350 5.74 -21.48 -11.27
C GLU A 350 4.26 -21.50 -10.87
N LYS A 351 3.96 -21.84 -9.60
CA LYS A 351 2.60 -21.86 -9.07
C LYS A 351 2.36 -20.70 -8.11
N PRO A 352 1.16 -20.10 -8.09
CA PRO A 352 0.78 -19.10 -7.11
C PRO A 352 0.93 -19.62 -5.67
N ARG A 353 1.66 -18.89 -4.82
CA ARG A 353 1.95 -19.22 -3.42
C ARG A 353 1.46 -18.13 -2.45
N PRO A 354 0.14 -18.02 -2.23
CA PRO A 354 -0.42 -17.02 -1.31
C PRO A 354 0.04 -17.25 0.14
N ASP A 355 0.32 -18.50 0.52
CA ASP A 355 0.85 -18.89 1.81
C ASP A 355 2.23 -18.26 2.09
N ILE A 356 3.13 -18.26 1.11
CA ILE A 356 4.46 -17.64 1.22
C ILE A 356 4.36 -16.12 1.16
N LEU A 357 3.56 -15.58 0.23
CA LEU A 357 3.40 -14.13 0.09
C LEU A 357 2.88 -13.49 1.39
N LYS A 358 2.00 -14.18 2.14
CA LYS A 358 1.54 -13.74 3.47
C LYS A 358 2.70 -13.61 4.47
N LEU A 359 3.66 -14.53 4.45
CA LEU A 359 4.84 -14.46 5.33
C LEU A 359 5.75 -13.28 4.97
N VAL A 360 5.91 -13.01 3.67
CA VAL A 360 6.66 -11.84 3.19
C VAL A 360 5.96 -10.54 3.61
N VAL A 361 4.63 -10.47 3.45
CA VAL A 361 3.80 -9.34 3.89
C VAL A 361 3.96 -9.07 5.38
N LEU A 362 3.94 -10.12 6.21
CA LEU A 362 4.12 -9.99 7.65
C LEU A 362 5.51 -9.42 8.01
N GLY A 363 6.56 -9.87 7.32
CA GLY A 363 7.91 -9.30 7.45
C GLY A 363 7.95 -7.82 7.07
N MET A 364 7.28 -7.43 5.98
CA MET A 364 7.21 -6.03 5.56
C MET A 364 6.45 -5.15 6.57
N GLN A 365 5.33 -5.63 7.11
CA GLN A 365 4.48 -4.90 8.05
C GLN A 365 5.16 -4.63 9.39
N ASN A 366 5.93 -5.60 9.88
CA ASN A 366 6.60 -5.48 11.18
C ASN A 366 7.86 -4.61 11.12
N HIS A 367 8.49 -4.47 9.94
CA HIS A 367 9.76 -3.76 9.76
C HIS A 367 9.69 -2.70 8.63
N PRO A 368 8.74 -1.73 8.69
CA PRO A 368 8.49 -0.78 7.59
C PRO A 368 9.63 0.21 7.34
N VAL A 369 10.47 0.44 8.36
CA VAL A 369 11.60 1.39 8.34
C VAL A 369 12.96 0.70 8.23
N THR A 370 13.00 -0.63 8.07
CA THR A 370 14.24 -1.38 7.91
C THR A 370 14.54 -1.64 6.44
N LEU A 371 15.51 -0.91 5.88
CA LEU A 371 15.88 -1.00 4.46
C LEU A 371 16.17 -2.43 4.02
N HIS A 372 16.97 -3.19 4.78
CA HIS A 372 17.41 -4.52 4.37
C HIS A 372 16.25 -5.53 4.33
N VAL A 373 15.29 -5.42 5.25
CA VAL A 373 14.08 -6.26 5.23
C VAL A 373 13.22 -5.90 4.03
N GLN A 374 12.95 -4.61 3.80
CA GLN A 374 12.12 -4.16 2.68
C GLN A 374 12.77 -4.49 1.32
N LEU A 375 14.10 -4.42 1.22
CA LEU A 375 14.83 -4.76 0.00
C LEU A 375 14.68 -6.25 -0.34
N ALA A 376 14.88 -7.15 0.62
CA ALA A 376 14.72 -8.58 0.41
C ALA A 376 13.24 -8.97 0.18
N ALA A 377 12.33 -8.37 0.96
CA ALA A 377 10.90 -8.62 0.86
C ALA A 377 10.34 -8.18 -0.50
N SER A 378 10.65 -6.96 -0.96
CA SER A 378 10.18 -6.46 -2.26
C SER A 378 10.69 -7.31 -3.43
N ALA A 379 11.90 -7.87 -3.32
CA ALA A 379 12.42 -8.81 -4.32
C ALA A 379 11.64 -10.13 -4.33
N CYS A 380 11.29 -10.66 -3.16
CA CYS A 380 10.42 -11.84 -3.03
C CYS A 380 9.02 -11.56 -3.58
N VAL A 381 8.43 -10.40 -3.26
CA VAL A 381 7.13 -9.97 -3.77
C VAL A 381 7.13 -9.99 -5.28
N PHE A 382 8.09 -9.32 -5.93
CA PHE A 382 8.19 -9.31 -7.38
C PHE A 382 8.21 -10.73 -7.97
N ASN A 383 9.06 -11.62 -7.43
CA ASN A 383 9.16 -12.99 -7.91
C ASN A 383 7.84 -13.78 -7.72
N LEU A 384 7.11 -13.53 -6.63
CA LEU A 384 5.86 -14.19 -6.30
C LEU A 384 4.65 -13.61 -7.06
N THR A 385 4.77 -12.41 -7.64
CA THR A 385 3.67 -11.74 -8.37
C THR A 385 4.01 -11.45 -9.83
N LYS A 386 5.05 -12.06 -10.40
CA LYS A 386 5.40 -11.90 -11.82
C LYS A 386 4.40 -12.64 -12.71
N GLN A 387 4.04 -12.03 -13.85
CA GLN A 387 3.26 -12.67 -14.92
C GLN A 387 1.97 -13.34 -14.38
N ASP A 388 1.71 -14.59 -14.77
CA ASP A 388 0.50 -15.34 -14.44
C ASP A 388 0.40 -15.71 -12.95
N LEU A 389 1.48 -15.62 -12.18
CA LEU A 389 1.42 -15.84 -10.73
C LEU A 389 0.50 -14.83 -10.05
N ALA A 390 0.51 -13.58 -10.53
CA ALA A 390 -0.39 -12.55 -10.02
C ALA A 390 -1.85 -12.96 -10.22
N ALA A 391 -2.21 -13.63 -11.33
CA ALA A 391 -3.57 -14.06 -11.65
C ALA A 391 -4.14 -15.13 -10.70
N GLY A 392 -3.26 -15.90 -10.03
CA GLY A 392 -3.67 -16.87 -9.01
C GLY A 392 -3.67 -16.33 -7.58
N MET A 393 -3.26 -15.08 -7.35
CA MET A 393 -3.24 -14.49 -6.00
C MET A 393 -4.62 -13.93 -5.59
N PRO A 394 -4.98 -13.98 -4.30
CA PRO A 394 -6.16 -13.27 -3.79
C PRO A 394 -6.03 -11.75 -3.99
N VAL A 395 -7.09 -11.12 -4.49
CA VAL A 395 -7.11 -9.67 -4.80
C VAL A 395 -6.83 -8.81 -3.56
N HIS A 396 -7.37 -9.20 -2.39
CA HIS A 396 -7.11 -8.49 -1.14
C HIS A 396 -5.63 -8.57 -0.72
N LEU A 397 -4.99 -9.74 -0.90
CA LEU A 397 -3.57 -9.91 -0.61
C LEU A 397 -2.71 -9.03 -1.53
N LEU A 398 -3.03 -8.97 -2.82
CA LEU A 398 -2.37 -8.06 -3.75
C LEU A 398 -2.59 -6.58 -3.37
N GLY A 399 -3.76 -6.23 -2.85
CA GLY A 399 -4.05 -4.88 -2.32
C GLY A 399 -3.13 -4.51 -1.16
N THR A 400 -3.01 -5.39 -0.16
CA THR A 400 -2.09 -5.21 0.98
C THR A 400 -0.64 -5.10 0.51
N VAL A 401 -0.21 -5.99 -0.39
CA VAL A 401 1.15 -5.97 -0.97
C VAL A 401 1.40 -4.64 -1.68
N THR A 402 0.46 -4.19 -2.50
CA THR A 402 0.58 -2.92 -3.24
C THR A 402 0.73 -1.75 -2.29
N GLN A 403 -0.06 -1.69 -1.20
CA GLN A 403 0.07 -0.66 -0.19
C GLN A 403 1.46 -0.67 0.49
N LEU A 404 1.98 -1.84 0.84
CA LEU A 404 3.29 -1.98 1.48
C LEU A 404 4.44 -1.62 0.54
N LEU A 405 4.33 -1.94 -0.76
CA LEU A 405 5.31 -1.50 -1.77
C LEU A 405 5.32 0.02 -1.91
N LEU A 406 4.15 0.68 -1.93
CA LEU A 406 4.08 2.15 -1.97
C LEU A 406 4.66 2.78 -0.70
N GLU A 407 4.42 2.18 0.47
CA GLU A 407 5.04 2.62 1.73
C GLU A 407 6.57 2.45 1.70
N ALA A 408 7.07 1.32 1.19
CA ALA A 408 8.50 1.11 1.01
C ALA A 408 9.12 2.14 0.04
N MET A 409 8.44 2.44 -1.08
CA MET A 409 8.88 3.47 -2.02
C MET A 409 8.99 4.84 -1.34
N ARG A 410 8.03 5.20 -0.48
CA ARG A 410 8.00 6.46 0.27
C ARG A 410 9.08 6.53 1.35
N ASN A 411 9.31 5.43 2.07
CA ASN A 411 10.30 5.39 3.15
C ASN A 411 11.75 5.38 2.62
N PHE A 412 11.96 4.90 1.38
CA PHE A 412 13.29 4.70 0.79
C PHE A 412 13.41 5.26 -0.64
N PRO A 413 13.15 6.56 -0.87
CA PRO A 413 13.07 7.15 -2.21
C PRO A 413 14.39 7.08 -2.99
N ASN A 414 15.53 7.09 -2.29
CA ASN A 414 16.86 7.13 -2.91
C ASN A 414 17.48 5.74 -3.14
N HIS A 415 16.78 4.65 -2.77
CA HIS A 415 17.31 3.29 -2.89
C HIS A 415 16.88 2.61 -4.19
N GLN A 416 17.70 2.77 -5.24
CA GLN A 416 17.39 2.34 -6.61
C GLN A 416 16.90 0.89 -6.75
N GLN A 417 17.58 -0.08 -6.11
CA GLN A 417 17.20 -1.49 -6.24
C GLN A 417 15.82 -1.79 -5.62
N LEU A 418 15.49 -1.14 -4.49
CA LEU A 418 14.17 -1.28 -3.87
C LEU A 418 13.09 -0.61 -4.73
N GLN A 419 13.35 0.59 -5.25
CA GLN A 419 12.46 1.26 -6.20
C GLN A 419 12.21 0.38 -7.44
N LYS A 420 13.25 -0.27 -7.97
CA LYS A 420 13.16 -1.19 -9.11
C LYS A 420 12.25 -2.39 -8.81
N ASN A 421 12.42 -3.03 -7.66
CA ASN A 421 11.57 -4.15 -7.25
C ASN A 421 10.10 -3.73 -7.11
N CYS A 422 9.85 -2.54 -6.56
CA CYS A 422 8.50 -2.00 -6.41
C CYS A 422 7.86 -1.69 -7.76
N LEU A 423 8.56 -0.99 -8.66
CA LEU A 423 8.07 -0.68 -10.01
C LEU A 423 7.81 -1.96 -10.81
N LEU A 424 8.72 -2.95 -10.76
CA LEU A 424 8.54 -4.24 -11.42
C LEU A 424 7.28 -4.97 -10.94
N SER A 425 6.99 -4.92 -9.65
CA SER A 425 5.79 -5.51 -9.07
C SER A 425 4.53 -4.74 -9.50
N LEU A 426 4.57 -3.42 -9.44
CA LEU A 426 3.47 -2.53 -9.85
C LEU A 426 3.16 -2.61 -11.35
N CYS A 427 4.12 -2.95 -12.20
CA CYS A 427 3.90 -3.17 -13.64
C CYS A 427 2.98 -4.37 -13.96
N SER A 428 2.52 -5.13 -12.97
CA SER A 428 1.54 -6.20 -13.18
C SER A 428 0.20 -5.62 -13.65
N ASP A 429 -0.26 -6.07 -14.82
CA ASP A 429 -1.55 -5.66 -15.41
C ASP A 429 -2.71 -5.92 -14.45
N ARG A 430 -2.72 -7.08 -13.80
CA ARG A 430 -3.76 -7.41 -12.80
C ARG A 430 -3.76 -6.42 -11.64
N ILE A 431 -2.59 -6.02 -11.14
CA ILE A 431 -2.49 -5.05 -10.05
C ILE A 431 -3.06 -3.71 -10.50
N LEU A 432 -2.60 -3.15 -11.62
CA LEU A 432 -3.04 -1.84 -12.08
C LEU A 432 -4.53 -1.83 -12.49
N GLN A 433 -5.03 -2.95 -13.02
CA GLN A 433 -6.38 -3.03 -13.58
C GLN A 433 -7.45 -3.38 -12.55
N GLU A 434 -7.25 -4.45 -11.76
CA GLU A 434 -8.27 -5.10 -10.93
C GLU A 434 -8.14 -4.80 -9.43
N VAL A 435 -6.92 -4.63 -8.93
CA VAL A 435 -6.67 -4.53 -7.49
C VAL A 435 -7.11 -3.16 -6.96
N PRO A 436 -7.85 -3.10 -5.82
CA PRO A 436 -8.18 -1.85 -5.16
C PRO A 436 -6.98 -1.34 -4.35
N PHE A 437 -6.46 -0.18 -4.73
CA PHE A 437 -5.43 0.57 -3.99
C PHE A 437 -5.54 2.06 -4.29
N ASN A 438 -4.79 2.89 -3.55
CA ASN A 438 -4.74 4.33 -3.80
C ASN A 438 -3.95 4.65 -5.08
N ARG A 439 -4.64 4.63 -6.23
CA ARG A 439 -4.07 4.90 -7.56
C ARG A 439 -3.46 6.29 -7.68
N PHE A 440 -4.03 7.28 -7.00
CA PHE A 440 -3.52 8.65 -7.02
C PHE A 440 -2.17 8.76 -6.32
N GLU A 441 -2.05 8.18 -5.12
CA GLU A 441 -0.78 8.14 -4.39
C GLU A 441 0.29 7.35 -5.14
N ALA A 442 -0.09 6.21 -5.75
CA ALA A 442 0.81 5.44 -6.61
C ALA A 442 1.32 6.27 -7.80
N ALA A 443 0.42 6.97 -8.51
CA ALA A 443 0.80 7.82 -9.64
C ALA A 443 1.75 8.94 -9.19
N LYS A 444 1.48 9.57 -8.05
CA LYS A 444 2.34 10.62 -7.47
C LYS A 444 3.75 10.09 -7.15
N LEU A 445 3.86 8.96 -6.46
CA LEU A 445 5.15 8.36 -6.10
C LEU A 445 5.96 7.95 -7.34
N VAL A 446 5.32 7.33 -8.33
CA VAL A 446 5.99 6.90 -9.58
C VAL A 446 6.45 8.11 -10.39
N MET A 447 5.66 9.18 -10.45
CA MET A 447 6.04 10.44 -11.10
C MET A 447 7.20 11.14 -10.41
N GLN A 448 7.17 11.23 -9.07
CA GLN A 448 8.28 11.78 -8.29
C GLN A 448 9.57 11.00 -8.52
N TRP A 449 9.48 9.67 -8.56
CA TRP A 449 10.63 8.83 -8.90
C TRP A 449 11.17 9.13 -10.31
N LEU A 450 10.28 9.18 -11.32
CA LEU A 450 10.62 9.45 -12.72
C LEU A 450 11.33 10.80 -12.93
N CYS A 451 11.01 11.81 -12.12
CA CYS A 451 11.60 13.13 -12.23
C CYS A 451 12.98 13.24 -11.57
N ASN A 452 13.33 12.31 -10.68
CA ASN A 452 14.56 12.34 -9.89
C ASN A 452 15.64 11.36 -10.41
N HIS A 453 15.35 10.56 -11.43
CA HIS A 453 16.21 9.45 -11.87
C HIS A 453 16.28 9.33 -13.40
N GLU A 454 17.42 8.84 -13.91
CA GLU A 454 17.71 8.73 -15.35
C GLU A 454 17.86 7.28 -15.87
N ASP A 455 17.51 6.26 -15.07
CA ASP A 455 17.61 4.86 -15.50
C ASP A 455 16.57 4.53 -16.59
N GLN A 456 17.03 4.20 -17.80
CA GLN A 456 16.16 3.96 -18.96
C GLN A 456 15.18 2.78 -18.80
N ASN A 457 15.59 1.71 -18.11
CA ASN A 457 14.73 0.54 -17.93
C ASN A 457 13.62 0.85 -16.93
N MET A 458 13.97 1.52 -15.84
CA MET A 458 13.00 1.95 -14.84
C MET A 458 12.12 3.09 -15.33
N GLN A 459 12.64 3.98 -16.16
CA GLN A 459 11.87 5.00 -16.88
C GLN A 459 10.76 4.36 -17.71
N ARG A 460 11.05 3.29 -18.48
CA ARG A 460 10.05 2.53 -19.23
C ARG A 460 8.93 2.00 -18.33
N MET A 461 9.30 1.41 -17.19
CA MET A 461 8.33 0.89 -16.21
C MET A 461 7.45 1.99 -15.63
N ALA A 462 8.07 3.09 -15.21
CA ALA A 462 7.37 4.24 -14.63
C ALA A 462 6.35 4.82 -15.61
N VAL A 463 6.75 5.12 -16.87
CA VAL A 463 5.81 5.69 -17.86
C VAL A 463 4.70 4.70 -18.22
N ALA A 464 4.95 3.39 -18.22
CA ALA A 464 3.92 2.38 -18.43
C ALA A 464 2.87 2.41 -17.30
N ILE A 465 3.32 2.39 -16.04
CA ILE A 465 2.43 2.47 -14.86
C ILE A 465 1.61 3.77 -14.90
N ILE A 466 2.28 4.90 -15.12
CA ILE A 466 1.63 6.21 -15.21
C ILE A 466 0.57 6.22 -16.32
N SER A 467 0.86 5.66 -17.50
CA SER A 467 -0.07 5.67 -18.63
C SER A 467 -1.38 4.95 -18.31
N ILE A 468 -1.31 3.87 -17.53
CA ILE A 468 -2.49 3.10 -17.09
C ILE A 468 -3.20 3.82 -15.93
N LEU A 469 -2.45 4.32 -14.94
CA LEU A 469 -3.03 4.99 -13.79
C LEU A 469 -3.76 6.28 -14.20
N ALA A 470 -3.15 7.13 -15.04
CA ALA A 470 -3.75 8.38 -15.50
C ALA A 470 -5.11 8.17 -16.20
N ALA A 471 -5.26 7.09 -16.96
CA ALA A 471 -6.54 6.71 -17.58
C ALA A 471 -7.63 6.30 -16.57
N LYS A 472 -7.24 5.88 -15.36
CA LYS A 472 -8.15 5.41 -14.29
C LYS A 472 -8.39 6.42 -13.16
N LEU A 473 -7.63 7.51 -13.11
CA LEU A 473 -7.84 8.57 -12.12
C LEU A 473 -9.12 9.35 -12.44
N SER A 474 -9.75 9.93 -11.41
CA SER A 474 -10.82 10.91 -11.62
C SER A 474 -10.26 12.19 -12.28
N THR A 475 -11.12 12.97 -12.94
CA THR A 475 -10.71 14.24 -13.58
C THR A 475 -10.02 15.18 -12.59
N GLU A 476 -10.52 15.29 -11.35
CA GLU A 476 -9.90 16.12 -10.30
C GLU A 476 -8.48 15.63 -9.95
N GLN A 477 -8.30 14.33 -9.78
CA GLN A 477 -6.99 13.74 -9.48
C GLN A 477 -6.00 13.88 -10.64
N THR A 478 -6.47 13.70 -11.88
CA THR A 478 -5.66 13.92 -13.09
C THR A 478 -5.19 15.37 -13.17
N ALA A 479 -6.10 16.34 -12.94
CA ALA A 479 -5.77 17.75 -12.94
C ALA A 479 -4.78 18.12 -11.82
N GLN A 480 -4.95 17.57 -10.61
CA GLN A 480 -3.99 17.76 -9.51
C GLN A 480 -2.60 17.20 -9.87
N LEU A 481 -2.52 16.01 -10.48
CA LEU A 481 -1.26 15.41 -10.88
C LEU A 481 -0.60 16.20 -12.02
N GLY A 482 -1.37 16.62 -13.02
CA GLY A 482 -0.88 17.36 -14.18
C GLY A 482 -0.57 18.84 -13.91
N ALA A 483 -0.99 19.40 -12.77
CA ALA A 483 -0.66 20.76 -12.36
C ALA A 483 0.82 20.92 -11.95
N GLU A 484 1.48 19.82 -11.60
CA GLU A 484 2.90 19.80 -11.22
C GLU A 484 3.79 19.96 -12.46
N LEU A 485 4.29 21.19 -12.68
CA LEU A 485 5.06 21.59 -13.87
C LEU A 485 6.24 20.65 -14.20
N PHE A 486 6.94 20.15 -13.18
CA PHE A 486 8.11 19.29 -13.37
C PHE A 486 7.76 17.95 -14.02
N ILE A 487 6.53 17.44 -13.81
CA ILE A 487 6.05 16.20 -14.42
C ILE A 487 5.91 16.36 -15.93
N VAL A 488 5.22 17.43 -16.36
CA VAL A 488 5.00 17.72 -17.79
C VAL A 488 6.34 17.94 -18.48
N LYS A 489 7.25 18.71 -17.86
CA LYS A 489 8.62 18.92 -18.36
C LYS A 489 9.37 17.62 -18.57
N GLN A 490 9.32 16.71 -17.59
CA GLN A 490 10.01 15.43 -17.68
C GLN A 490 9.43 14.56 -18.80
N LEU A 491 8.11 14.42 -18.90
CA LEU A 491 7.50 13.64 -19.98
C LEU A 491 7.82 14.22 -21.37
N LEU A 492 7.81 15.56 -21.54
CA LEU A 492 8.23 16.20 -22.78
C LEU A 492 9.72 15.97 -23.09
N HIS A 493 10.58 15.95 -22.07
CA HIS A 493 11.99 15.61 -22.24
C HIS A 493 12.17 14.18 -22.77
N ILE A 494 11.40 13.22 -22.25
CA ILE A 494 11.41 11.83 -22.74
C ILE A 494 10.99 11.77 -24.22
N VAL A 495 9.90 12.48 -24.59
CA VAL A 495 9.45 12.55 -25.99
C VAL A 495 10.56 13.13 -26.87
N ARG A 496 11.19 14.26 -26.48
CA ARG A 496 12.33 14.85 -27.22
C ARG A 496 13.45 13.87 -27.44
N GLN A 497 13.87 13.17 -26.39
CA GLN A 497 14.96 12.21 -26.45
C GLN A 497 14.64 11.07 -27.42
N LYS A 498 13.43 10.50 -27.35
CA LYS A 498 13.00 9.38 -28.19
C LYS A 498 12.78 9.77 -29.64
N THR A 499 12.20 10.95 -29.90
CA THR A 499 12.07 11.49 -31.25
C THR A 499 13.44 11.76 -31.88
N ALA A 500 14.39 12.30 -31.12
CA ALA A 500 15.76 12.54 -31.62
C ALA A 500 16.51 11.24 -31.97
N GLN A 501 16.19 10.13 -31.31
CA GLN A 501 16.74 8.81 -31.63
C GLN A 501 16.11 8.18 -32.90
N GLY A 502 14.94 8.68 -33.34
CA GLY A 502 14.23 8.14 -34.49
C GLY A 502 13.64 6.73 -34.26
N ILE A 503 13.48 6.30 -33.01
CA ILE A 503 12.99 4.96 -32.66
C ILE A 503 11.61 5.07 -32.02
N VAL A 504 10.64 4.33 -32.60
CA VAL A 504 9.32 4.13 -32.00
C VAL A 504 9.36 2.92 -31.07
N ASP A 505 9.50 3.16 -29.77
CA ASP A 505 9.49 2.12 -28.73
C ASP A 505 8.27 2.22 -27.80
N ALA A 506 8.15 1.25 -26.90
CA ALA A 506 7.09 1.23 -25.90
C ALA A 506 7.14 2.46 -24.97
N THR A 507 8.34 2.95 -24.65
CA THR A 507 8.53 4.13 -23.80
C THR A 507 7.89 5.36 -24.44
N LEU A 508 8.17 5.64 -25.72
CA LEU A 508 7.54 6.75 -26.45
C LEU A 508 6.00 6.60 -26.47
N LYS A 509 5.49 5.41 -26.79
CA LYS A 509 4.04 5.15 -26.83
C LYS A 509 3.37 5.38 -25.47
N PHE A 510 3.98 4.92 -24.38
CA PHE A 510 3.46 5.11 -23.02
C PHE A 510 3.57 6.57 -22.57
N THR A 511 4.68 7.26 -22.86
CA THR A 511 4.84 8.68 -22.55
C THR A 511 3.80 9.54 -23.26
N LEU A 512 3.55 9.30 -24.54
CA LEU A 512 2.49 10.01 -25.29
C LEU A 512 1.10 9.71 -24.71
N SER A 513 0.84 8.44 -24.34
CA SER A 513 -0.44 8.06 -23.72
C SER A 513 -0.62 8.67 -22.33
N ALA A 514 0.44 8.80 -21.55
CA ALA A 514 0.43 9.48 -20.26
C ALA A 514 0.11 10.97 -20.44
N LEU A 515 0.81 11.66 -21.34
CA LEU A 515 0.58 13.08 -21.62
C LEU A 515 -0.85 13.33 -22.15
N TRP A 516 -1.37 12.46 -23.02
CA TRP A 516 -2.74 12.56 -23.52
C TRP A 516 -3.76 12.46 -22.38
N ASN A 517 -3.63 11.46 -21.50
CA ASN A 517 -4.52 11.34 -20.34
C ASN A 517 -4.38 12.47 -19.32
N LEU A 518 -3.19 13.06 -19.17
CA LEU A 518 -2.96 14.16 -18.21
C LEU A 518 -3.46 15.52 -18.71
N THR A 519 -3.59 15.70 -20.02
CA THR A 519 -4.10 16.92 -20.64
C THR A 519 -5.63 16.92 -20.76
N ASP A 520 -6.25 15.75 -20.64
CA ASP A 520 -7.71 15.57 -20.67
C ASP A 520 -8.40 16.36 -19.56
N GLU A 521 -9.30 17.27 -19.95
CA GLU A 521 -10.03 18.19 -19.05
C GLU A 521 -9.13 18.95 -18.03
N SER A 522 -7.87 19.23 -18.39
CA SER A 522 -6.89 19.91 -17.51
C SER A 522 -6.27 21.14 -18.18
N PRO A 523 -6.92 22.33 -18.10
CA PRO A 523 -6.40 23.55 -18.70
C PRO A 523 -4.99 23.95 -18.23
N THR A 524 -4.69 23.72 -16.95
CA THR A 524 -3.37 24.00 -16.37
C THR A 524 -2.28 23.12 -17.00
N THR A 525 -2.55 21.83 -17.22
CA THR A 525 -1.58 20.92 -17.86
C THR A 525 -1.39 21.26 -19.33
N CYS A 526 -2.47 21.62 -20.05
CA CYS A 526 -2.39 22.10 -21.42
C CYS A 526 -1.54 23.37 -21.53
N ARG A 527 -1.68 24.32 -20.58
CA ARG A 527 -0.85 25.52 -20.51
C ARG A 527 0.62 25.17 -20.28
N HIS A 528 0.92 24.31 -19.31
CA HIS A 528 2.28 23.82 -19.06
C HIS A 528 2.89 23.15 -20.28
N PHE A 529 2.11 22.42 -21.06
CA PHE A 529 2.57 21.81 -22.31
C PHE A 529 3.03 22.88 -23.32
N ILE A 530 2.21 23.91 -23.55
CA ILE A 530 2.52 25.00 -24.49
C ILE A 530 3.74 25.81 -24.02
N GLU A 531 3.75 26.24 -22.75
CA GLU A 531 4.85 27.01 -22.16
C GLU A 531 6.21 26.30 -22.22
N ASN A 532 6.20 24.97 -22.37
CA ASN A 532 7.40 24.15 -22.47
C ASN A 532 7.71 23.70 -23.90
N GLN A 533 7.29 24.45 -24.93
CA GLN A 533 7.56 24.15 -26.34
C GLN A 533 7.06 22.76 -26.76
N GLY A 534 5.88 22.39 -26.25
CA GLY A 534 5.24 21.11 -26.56
C GLY A 534 4.73 21.05 -27.99
N LEU A 535 4.20 22.17 -28.53
CA LEU A 535 3.63 22.22 -29.88
C LEU A 535 4.70 21.97 -30.94
N GLU A 536 5.84 22.67 -30.87
CA GLU A 536 6.96 22.50 -31.79
C GLU A 536 7.54 21.09 -31.73
N LEU A 537 7.62 20.53 -30.52
CA LEU A 537 8.03 19.15 -30.34
C LEU A 537 7.07 18.18 -31.03
N PHE A 538 5.76 18.36 -30.86
CA PHE A 538 4.75 17.44 -31.39
C PHE A 538 4.62 17.56 -32.91
N ILE A 539 4.83 18.75 -33.49
CA ILE A 539 5.01 18.92 -34.94
C ILE A 539 6.21 18.09 -35.41
N LYS A 540 7.36 18.21 -34.74
CA LYS A 540 8.56 17.42 -35.06
C LYS A 540 8.32 15.91 -34.93
N VAL A 541 7.52 15.47 -33.97
CA VAL A 541 7.13 14.05 -33.83
C VAL A 541 6.34 13.57 -35.05
N LEU A 542 5.35 14.35 -35.51
CA LEU A 542 4.57 14.04 -36.71
C LEU A 542 5.45 13.99 -37.97
N GLU A 543 6.40 14.91 -38.10
CA GLU A 543 7.36 14.96 -39.21
C GLU A 543 8.35 13.78 -39.17
N SER A 544 8.76 13.35 -37.97
CA SER A 544 9.72 12.25 -37.79
C SER A 544 9.09 10.88 -38.01
N PHE A 545 7.78 10.74 -37.76
CA PHE A 545 7.06 9.47 -37.83
C PHE A 545 5.78 9.57 -38.69
N PRO A 546 5.87 9.93 -39.98
CA PRO A 546 4.71 10.21 -40.83
C PRO A 546 3.89 8.97 -41.20
N SER A 547 4.45 7.77 -41.08
CA SER A 547 3.79 6.49 -41.38
C SER A 547 3.25 5.76 -40.14
N GLU A 548 3.46 6.31 -38.94
CA GLU A 548 3.14 5.64 -37.68
C GLU A 548 1.80 6.12 -37.12
N SER A 549 0.70 5.57 -37.64
CA SER A 549 -0.67 5.95 -37.25
C SER A 549 -0.90 5.90 -35.74
N SER A 550 -0.34 4.90 -35.06
CA SER A 550 -0.46 4.74 -33.60
C SER A 550 0.18 5.88 -32.78
N ILE A 551 1.20 6.55 -33.34
CA ILE A 551 1.87 7.72 -32.76
C ILE A 551 1.10 8.98 -33.14
N GLN A 552 0.71 9.12 -34.41
CA GLN A 552 -0.11 10.23 -34.89
C GLN A 552 -1.40 10.36 -34.08
N GLN A 553 -2.10 9.25 -33.84
CA GLN A 553 -3.31 9.23 -33.03
C GLN A 553 -3.09 9.82 -31.62
N LYS A 554 -2.01 9.45 -30.95
CA LYS A 554 -1.73 9.92 -29.57
C LYS A 554 -1.33 11.40 -29.55
N VAL A 555 -0.54 11.82 -30.53
CA VAL A 555 -0.14 13.21 -30.71
C VAL A 555 -1.37 14.07 -30.98
N LEU A 556 -2.22 13.67 -31.94
CA LEU A 556 -3.43 14.41 -32.30
C LEU A 556 -4.47 14.37 -31.19
N GLY A 557 -4.62 13.25 -30.47
CA GLY A 557 -5.51 13.15 -29.32
C GLY A 557 -5.14 14.14 -28.22
N LEU A 558 -3.85 14.25 -27.89
CA LEU A 558 -3.35 15.26 -26.95
C LEU A 558 -3.62 16.68 -27.47
N LEU A 559 -3.29 16.96 -28.73
CA LEU A 559 -3.46 18.29 -29.31
C LEU A 559 -4.94 18.69 -29.41
N ASN A 560 -5.86 17.73 -29.58
CA ASN A 560 -7.29 17.94 -29.50
C ASN A 560 -7.70 18.44 -28.12
N ASN A 561 -7.22 17.79 -27.05
CA ASN A 561 -7.48 18.22 -25.67
C ASN A 561 -6.94 19.65 -25.41
N ILE A 562 -5.82 20.03 -26.03
CA ILE A 562 -5.32 21.42 -25.95
C ILE A 562 -6.23 22.37 -26.74
N ALA A 563 -6.71 21.96 -27.92
CA ALA A 563 -7.63 22.75 -28.72
C ALA A 563 -8.99 22.98 -28.03
N GLU A 564 -9.40 22.13 -27.09
CA GLU A 564 -10.57 22.38 -26.24
C GLU A 564 -10.38 23.59 -25.32
N VAL A 565 -9.15 23.93 -24.95
CA VAL A 565 -8.82 25.06 -24.07
C VAL A 565 -8.76 26.36 -24.86
N GLY A 566 -9.86 27.12 -24.83
CA GLY A 566 -10.00 28.35 -25.61
C GLY A 566 -8.92 29.42 -25.41
N GLU A 567 -8.35 29.53 -24.21
CA GLU A 567 -7.25 30.47 -23.92
C GLU A 567 -5.98 30.18 -24.73
N LEU A 568 -5.79 28.94 -25.21
CA LEU A 568 -4.58 28.49 -25.91
C LEU A 568 -4.75 28.53 -27.44
N HIS A 569 -5.89 28.97 -27.96
CA HIS A 569 -6.18 28.98 -29.40
C HIS A 569 -5.19 29.82 -30.20
N SER A 570 -4.77 30.98 -29.68
CA SER A 570 -3.78 31.84 -30.36
C SER A 570 -2.44 31.15 -30.56
N GLU A 571 -2.03 30.31 -29.60
CA GLU A 571 -0.78 29.55 -29.64
C GLU A 571 -0.86 28.39 -30.64
N LEU A 572 -2.06 27.86 -30.89
CA LEU A 572 -2.29 26.79 -31.88
C LEU A 572 -2.53 27.31 -33.30
N MET A 573 -2.90 28.58 -33.49
CA MET A 573 -3.14 29.18 -34.81
C MET A 573 -1.82 29.53 -35.54
N VAL A 574 -1.00 28.50 -35.77
CA VAL A 574 0.26 28.59 -36.49
C VAL A 574 0.10 27.96 -37.87
N GLN A 575 0.49 28.67 -38.94
CA GLN A 575 0.30 28.22 -40.33
C GLN A 575 0.92 26.84 -40.59
N SER A 576 2.17 26.62 -40.19
CA SER A 576 2.87 25.34 -40.38
C SER A 576 2.19 24.19 -39.63
N PHE A 577 1.62 24.44 -38.47
CA PHE A 577 0.84 23.47 -37.72
C PHE A 577 -0.45 23.10 -38.45
N LEU A 578 -1.23 24.09 -38.87
CA LEU A 578 -2.50 23.86 -39.58
C LEU A 578 -2.30 23.17 -40.93
N ASP A 579 -1.18 23.42 -41.62
CA ASP A 579 -0.85 22.69 -42.84
C ASP A 579 -0.64 21.19 -42.59
N HIS A 580 -0.01 20.82 -41.47
CA HIS A 580 0.11 19.42 -41.05
C HIS A 580 -1.24 18.80 -40.69
N ILE A 581 -2.05 19.50 -39.89
CA ILE A 581 -3.38 19.02 -39.50
C ILE A 581 -4.27 18.82 -40.72
N ARG A 582 -4.21 19.75 -41.69
CA ARG A 582 -4.93 19.64 -42.96
C ARG A 582 -4.52 18.41 -43.78
N SER A 583 -3.23 18.08 -43.80
CA SER A 583 -2.77 16.84 -44.45
C SER A 583 -3.34 15.60 -43.75
N LEU A 584 -3.28 15.57 -42.41
CA LEU A 584 -3.74 14.45 -41.57
C LEU A 584 -5.27 14.29 -41.56
N LEU A 585 -6.03 15.35 -41.82
CA LEU A 585 -7.49 15.29 -42.02
C LEU A 585 -7.89 14.29 -43.12
N HIS A 586 -7.03 14.13 -44.13
CA HIS A 586 -7.24 13.22 -45.26
C HIS A 586 -6.51 11.88 -45.11
N SER A 587 -6.10 11.52 -43.89
CA SER A 587 -5.52 10.21 -43.60
C SER A 587 -6.46 9.07 -44.02
N PRO A 588 -5.92 7.92 -44.50
CA PRO A 588 -6.72 6.72 -44.70
C PRO A 588 -7.22 6.13 -43.37
N GLU A 589 -6.51 6.41 -42.26
CA GLU A 589 -6.87 5.95 -40.93
C GLU A 589 -7.87 6.92 -40.30
N VAL A 590 -9.12 6.47 -40.15
CA VAL A 590 -10.23 7.30 -39.63
C VAL A 590 -9.93 7.87 -38.24
N GLU A 591 -9.19 7.16 -37.40
CA GLU A 591 -8.79 7.64 -36.06
C GLU A 591 -7.88 8.88 -36.14
N VAL A 592 -6.98 8.93 -37.11
CA VAL A 592 -6.08 10.09 -37.34
C VAL A 592 -6.88 11.26 -37.88
N SER A 593 -7.71 11.02 -38.91
CA SER A 593 -8.60 12.03 -39.48
C SER A 593 -9.57 12.61 -38.44
N TYR A 594 -10.07 11.76 -37.53
CA TYR A 594 -11.00 12.13 -36.48
C TYR A 594 -10.42 13.19 -35.53
N PHE A 595 -9.20 12.97 -35.02
CA PHE A 595 -8.55 13.94 -34.13
C PHE A 595 -8.08 15.19 -34.87
N ALA A 596 -7.60 15.06 -36.11
CA ALA A 596 -7.26 16.22 -36.94
C ALA A 596 -8.48 17.12 -37.16
N ALA A 597 -9.64 16.52 -37.46
CA ALA A 597 -10.92 17.21 -37.59
C ALA A 597 -11.35 17.90 -36.29
N GLY A 598 -11.13 17.27 -35.14
CA GLY A 598 -11.46 17.85 -33.83
C GLY A 598 -10.67 19.11 -33.52
N ILE A 599 -9.35 19.10 -33.77
CA ILE A 599 -8.50 20.29 -33.63
C ILE A 599 -9.04 21.44 -34.52
N LEU A 600 -9.38 21.15 -35.78
CA LEU A 600 -9.94 22.14 -36.69
C LEU A 600 -11.32 22.64 -36.23
N ALA A 601 -12.19 21.75 -35.75
CA ALA A 601 -13.51 22.10 -35.26
C ALA A 601 -13.42 23.07 -34.07
N HIS A 602 -12.55 22.77 -33.10
CA HIS A 602 -12.32 23.63 -31.94
C HIS A 602 -11.75 24.99 -32.33
N LEU A 603 -10.71 25.05 -33.17
CA LEU A 603 -10.07 26.31 -33.56
C LEU A 603 -10.99 27.20 -34.42
N THR A 604 -11.85 26.61 -35.24
CA THR A 604 -12.75 27.37 -36.13
C THR A 604 -14.08 27.78 -35.48
N SER A 605 -14.41 27.21 -34.31
CA SER A 605 -15.67 27.42 -33.58
C SER A 605 -15.86 28.85 -33.04
N ARG A 606 -14.79 29.55 -32.62
CA ARG A 606 -14.88 30.89 -32.00
C ARG A 606 -15.19 32.05 -32.96
N GLY A 607 -15.45 31.73 -34.23
CA GLY A 607 -15.81 32.71 -35.26
C GLY A 607 -14.62 33.51 -35.79
N GLU A 608 -14.91 34.45 -36.68
CA GLU A 608 -13.88 35.21 -37.41
C GLU A 608 -13.10 36.20 -36.52
N ALA A 609 -13.72 36.73 -35.47
CA ALA A 609 -13.11 37.75 -34.61
C ALA A 609 -11.91 37.22 -33.79
N MET A 610 -11.92 35.92 -33.47
CA MET A 610 -10.86 35.26 -32.70
C MET A 610 -9.84 34.54 -33.61
N TRP A 611 -10.06 34.54 -34.92
CA TRP A 611 -9.19 33.89 -35.88
C TRP A 611 -8.02 34.81 -36.26
N THR A 612 -6.78 34.36 -36.03
CA THR A 612 -5.58 35.20 -36.19
C THR A 612 -4.89 35.04 -37.56
N LEU A 613 -5.24 34.00 -38.33
CA LEU A 613 -4.67 33.72 -39.65
C LEU A 613 -5.56 34.28 -40.78
N GLY A 614 -5.19 34.06 -42.04
CA GLY A 614 -6.00 34.51 -43.17
C GLY A 614 -7.42 33.91 -43.16
N LEU A 615 -8.44 34.73 -43.40
CA LEU A 615 -9.84 34.28 -43.46
C LEU A 615 -10.11 33.28 -44.60
N SER A 616 -9.35 33.38 -45.70
CA SER A 616 -9.41 32.40 -46.79
C SER A 616 -9.00 30.99 -46.35
N LEU A 617 -8.01 30.89 -45.45
CA LEU A 617 -7.62 29.61 -44.86
C LEU A 617 -8.74 29.07 -43.97
N ARG A 618 -9.36 29.92 -43.15
CA ARG A 618 -10.49 29.52 -42.29
C ARG A 618 -11.63 28.91 -43.10
N SER A 619 -12.06 29.58 -44.17
CA SER A 619 -13.14 29.09 -45.03
C SER A 619 -12.78 27.77 -45.70
N MET A 620 -11.54 27.66 -46.23
CA MET A 620 -11.04 26.41 -46.81
C MET A 620 -11.06 25.25 -45.80
N LEU A 621 -10.61 25.48 -44.56
CA LEU A 621 -10.56 24.45 -43.53
C LEU A 621 -11.98 23.99 -43.12
N LEU A 622 -12.94 24.90 -43.05
CA LEU A 622 -14.34 24.56 -42.77
C LEU A 622 -14.96 23.69 -43.88
N ASP A 623 -14.72 24.04 -45.15
CA ASP A 623 -15.21 23.25 -46.30
C ASP A 623 -14.57 21.85 -46.32
N GLN A 624 -13.26 21.76 -46.07
CA GLN A 624 -12.54 20.50 -46.01
C GLN A 624 -12.97 19.63 -44.83
N LEU A 625 -13.21 20.24 -43.65
CA LEU A 625 -13.70 19.56 -42.46
C LEU A 625 -15.04 18.87 -42.74
N HIS A 626 -16.00 19.62 -43.31
CA HIS A 626 -17.31 19.08 -43.68
C HIS A 626 -17.16 17.92 -44.69
N ALA A 627 -16.39 18.14 -45.75
CA ALA A 627 -16.20 17.15 -46.81
C ALA A 627 -15.47 15.88 -46.35
N ALA A 628 -14.59 15.99 -45.35
CA ALA A 628 -13.85 14.86 -44.77
C ALA A 628 -14.76 13.97 -43.91
N ILE A 629 -15.54 14.56 -42.99
CA ILE A 629 -16.39 13.82 -42.05
C ILE A 629 -17.42 12.96 -42.79
N LEU A 630 -18.01 13.47 -43.87
CA LEU A 630 -19.00 12.74 -44.68
C LEU A 630 -18.43 11.51 -45.41
N LYS A 631 -17.11 11.40 -45.53
CA LYS A 631 -16.44 10.26 -46.19
C LYS A 631 -16.03 9.16 -45.23
N TRP A 632 -16.12 9.39 -43.92
CA TRP A 632 -15.64 8.42 -42.94
C TRP A 632 -16.51 7.16 -42.94
N PRO A 633 -15.87 5.97 -42.94
CA PRO A 633 -16.61 4.74 -42.71
C PRO A 633 -17.13 4.72 -41.27
N THR A 634 -18.22 3.99 -41.03
CA THR A 634 -18.66 3.70 -39.66
C THR A 634 -17.64 2.73 -39.04
N PRO A 635 -16.89 3.12 -37.99
CA PRO A 635 -15.90 2.23 -37.40
C PRO A 635 -16.59 1.01 -36.78
N GLU A 636 -15.94 -0.15 -36.74
CA GLU A 636 -16.55 -1.36 -36.16
C GLU A 636 -16.54 -1.35 -34.63
N VAL A 637 -15.45 -0.85 -34.05
CA VAL A 637 -15.16 -0.82 -32.61
C VAL A 637 -15.20 0.60 -32.04
N GLU A 638 -15.34 0.71 -30.71
CA GLU A 638 -15.16 1.96 -29.98
C GLU A 638 -13.70 2.43 -30.15
N MET A 639 -13.50 3.59 -30.80
CA MET A 639 -12.16 4.13 -31.12
C MET A 639 -11.61 5.03 -30.00
N VAL A 640 -12.50 5.69 -29.28
CA VAL A 640 -12.16 6.72 -28.29
C VAL A 640 -13.14 6.60 -27.13
N ALA A 641 -12.62 6.77 -25.92
CA ALA A 641 -13.43 6.74 -24.71
C ALA A 641 -13.51 8.14 -24.09
N TYR A 642 -14.71 8.72 -24.01
CA TYR A 642 -14.93 10.00 -23.33
C TYR A 642 -15.17 9.85 -21.84
N ARG A 643 -14.68 10.83 -21.08
CA ARG A 643 -15.01 11.05 -19.66
C ARG A 643 -16.27 11.90 -19.49
N SER A 644 -16.48 12.84 -20.40
CA SER A 644 -17.62 13.75 -20.45
C SER A 644 -17.94 14.16 -21.89
N PHE A 645 -19.19 14.56 -22.16
CA PHE A 645 -19.63 15.22 -23.39
C PHE A 645 -19.60 16.75 -23.31
N ASN A 646 -19.28 17.33 -22.14
CA ASN A 646 -19.26 18.79 -21.95
C ASN A 646 -18.43 19.55 -23.01
N PRO A 647 -17.24 19.07 -23.46
CA PRO A 647 -16.47 19.77 -24.50
C PRO A 647 -17.17 19.89 -25.86
N PHE A 648 -18.16 19.03 -26.13
CA PHE A 648 -18.87 19.00 -27.41
C PHE A 648 -20.08 19.94 -27.46
N PHE A 649 -20.69 20.29 -26.32
CA PHE A 649 -21.90 21.12 -26.31
C PHE A 649 -21.69 22.51 -26.93
N PRO A 650 -20.61 23.25 -26.64
CA PRO A 650 -20.37 24.53 -27.31
C PRO A 650 -20.22 24.41 -28.84
N LEU A 651 -19.72 23.27 -29.33
CA LEU A 651 -19.58 23.02 -30.77
C LEU A 651 -20.94 22.76 -31.44
N LEU A 652 -21.89 22.15 -30.73
CA LEU A 652 -23.26 21.95 -31.22
C LEU A 652 -24.02 23.28 -31.38
N GLU A 653 -23.65 24.32 -30.64
CA GLU A 653 -24.26 25.65 -30.74
C GLU A 653 -23.73 26.48 -31.93
N CYS A 654 -22.76 25.96 -32.69
CA CYS A 654 -22.11 26.66 -33.80
C CYS A 654 -22.89 26.56 -35.13
N PHE A 655 -24.13 27.07 -35.17
CA PHE A 655 -25.05 26.96 -36.33
C PHE A 655 -24.56 27.55 -37.65
N ARG A 656 -23.56 28.45 -37.61
CA ARG A 656 -22.98 29.07 -38.81
C ARG A 656 -21.82 28.28 -39.43
N THR A 657 -21.38 27.21 -38.77
CA THR A 657 -20.22 26.40 -39.18
C THR A 657 -20.60 24.92 -39.12
N PRO A 658 -21.30 24.39 -40.15
CA PRO A 658 -21.90 23.06 -40.09
C PRO A 658 -20.85 21.95 -39.92
N GLY A 659 -19.64 22.10 -40.47
CA GLY A 659 -18.54 21.14 -40.25
C GLY A 659 -18.15 20.96 -38.78
N VAL A 660 -18.26 22.03 -37.96
CA VAL A 660 -17.97 22.00 -36.52
C VAL A 660 -19.05 21.19 -35.78
N GLN A 661 -20.33 21.50 -36.03
CA GLN A 661 -21.44 20.73 -35.46
C GLN A 661 -21.41 19.27 -35.90
N LEU A 662 -21.05 19.01 -37.15
CA LEU A 662 -20.99 17.68 -37.73
C LEU A 662 -19.95 16.80 -37.02
N TRP A 663 -18.78 17.35 -36.70
CA TRP A 663 -17.76 16.62 -35.95
C TRP A 663 -18.27 16.23 -34.55
N ALA A 664 -18.88 17.17 -33.82
CA ALA A 664 -19.40 16.92 -32.49
C ALA A 664 -20.54 15.90 -32.50
N ALA A 665 -21.49 16.02 -33.42
CA ALA A 665 -22.59 15.06 -33.58
C ALA A 665 -22.07 13.67 -33.99
N TRP A 666 -21.10 13.60 -34.91
CA TRP A 666 -20.48 12.33 -35.32
C TRP A 666 -19.80 11.63 -34.15
N ALA A 667 -19.03 12.37 -33.35
CA ALA A 667 -18.35 11.84 -32.16
C ALA A 667 -19.33 11.23 -31.15
N MET A 668 -20.42 11.95 -30.86
CA MET A 668 -21.48 11.47 -29.96
C MET A 668 -22.18 10.22 -30.53
N GLN A 669 -22.53 10.23 -31.82
CA GLN A 669 -23.18 9.09 -32.48
C GLN A 669 -22.30 7.85 -32.42
N HIS A 670 -21.01 7.99 -32.72
CA HIS A 670 -20.05 6.91 -32.72
C HIS A 670 -20.06 6.15 -31.38
N VAL A 671 -19.75 6.83 -30.28
CA VAL A 671 -19.64 6.18 -28.97
C VAL A 671 -20.99 5.68 -28.44
N CYS A 672 -22.09 6.40 -28.71
CA CYS A 672 -23.43 5.95 -28.32
C CYS A 672 -23.88 4.70 -29.09
N SER A 673 -23.45 4.54 -30.34
CA SER A 673 -23.76 3.36 -31.14
C SER A 673 -22.97 2.11 -30.71
N LYS A 674 -21.73 2.30 -30.22
CA LYS A 674 -20.83 1.21 -29.82
C LYS A 674 -21.03 0.76 -28.38
N ASN A 675 -21.26 1.70 -27.48
CA ASN A 675 -21.40 1.43 -26.05
C ASN A 675 -22.52 2.28 -25.45
N ALA A 676 -23.75 2.01 -25.92
CA ALA A 676 -24.95 2.72 -25.52
C ALA A 676 -25.15 2.74 -23.99
N SER A 677 -24.85 1.63 -23.30
CA SER A 677 -25.04 1.54 -21.86
C SER A 677 -24.26 2.60 -21.09
N ARG A 678 -23.01 2.87 -21.49
CA ARG A 678 -22.15 3.88 -20.88
C ARG A 678 -22.51 5.27 -21.39
N TYR A 679 -22.48 5.46 -22.71
CA TYR A 679 -22.50 6.79 -23.31
C TYR A 679 -23.89 7.40 -23.42
N CYS A 680 -24.94 6.62 -23.68
CA CYS A 680 -26.30 7.18 -23.64
C CYS A 680 -26.67 7.61 -22.21
N SER A 681 -26.27 6.85 -21.20
CA SER A 681 -26.49 7.21 -19.80
C SER A 681 -25.77 8.52 -19.44
N MET A 682 -24.47 8.63 -19.79
CA MET A 682 -23.66 9.84 -19.60
C MET A 682 -24.26 11.05 -20.33
N LEU A 683 -24.63 10.90 -21.60
CA LEU A 683 -25.20 11.99 -22.40
C LEU A 683 -26.53 12.50 -21.84
N LEU A 684 -27.36 11.61 -21.26
CA LEU A 684 -28.60 12.01 -20.59
C LEU A 684 -28.35 12.76 -19.29
N GLU A 685 -27.41 12.27 -18.47
CA GLU A 685 -27.04 12.86 -17.18
C GLU A 685 -26.45 14.27 -17.35
N GLU A 686 -25.70 14.50 -18.43
CA GLU A 686 -25.05 15.78 -18.72
C GLU A 686 -25.94 16.76 -19.51
N GLY A 687 -27.20 16.42 -19.78
CA GLY A 687 -28.16 17.31 -20.45
C GLY A 687 -28.10 17.30 -21.98
N GLY A 688 -27.41 16.33 -22.59
CA GLY A 688 -27.25 16.21 -24.04
C GLY A 688 -28.57 16.04 -24.81
N LEU A 689 -29.63 15.52 -24.17
CA LEU A 689 -30.96 15.45 -24.78
C LEU A 689 -31.49 16.84 -25.20
N GLN A 690 -31.34 17.83 -24.31
CA GLN A 690 -31.82 19.20 -24.56
C GLN A 690 -31.00 19.84 -25.69
N GLN A 691 -29.68 19.66 -25.66
CA GLN A 691 -28.77 20.16 -26.67
C GLN A 691 -29.07 19.58 -28.07
N LEU A 692 -29.29 18.27 -28.17
CA LEU A 692 -29.63 17.62 -29.44
C LEU A 692 -31.01 18.02 -29.96
N GLU A 693 -31.98 18.25 -29.07
CA GLU A 693 -33.29 18.77 -29.45
C GLU A 693 -33.24 20.20 -29.99
N MET A 694 -32.38 21.05 -29.40
CA MET A 694 -32.10 22.38 -29.94
C MET A 694 -31.49 22.29 -31.34
N VAL A 695 -30.50 21.42 -31.54
CA VAL A 695 -29.90 21.20 -32.88
C VAL A 695 -30.95 20.70 -33.88
N ARG A 696 -31.81 19.75 -33.49
CA ARG A 696 -32.86 19.22 -34.37
C ARG A 696 -33.83 20.30 -34.84
N THR A 697 -34.27 21.16 -33.93
CA THR A 697 -35.35 22.14 -34.16
C THR A 697 -34.87 23.49 -34.71
N HIS A 698 -33.57 23.82 -34.58
CA HIS A 698 -33.06 25.10 -35.04
C HIS A 698 -33.12 25.24 -36.58
N PRO A 699 -33.60 26.39 -37.11
CA PRO A 699 -33.81 26.59 -38.54
C PRO A 699 -32.51 26.56 -39.35
N ASP A 700 -31.42 27.10 -38.80
CA ASP A 700 -30.12 27.20 -39.47
C ASP A 700 -29.32 25.88 -39.43
N THR A 701 -29.83 24.82 -38.79
CA THR A 701 -29.12 23.54 -38.74
C THR A 701 -29.05 22.91 -40.14
N HIS A 702 -27.82 22.60 -40.56
CA HIS A 702 -27.58 21.90 -41.82
C HIS A 702 -28.18 20.49 -41.84
N SER A 703 -28.65 20.04 -43.01
CA SER A 703 -29.38 18.77 -43.16
C SER A 703 -28.61 17.55 -42.68
N ASP A 704 -27.31 17.48 -42.97
CA ASP A 704 -26.45 16.37 -42.51
C ASP A 704 -26.29 16.34 -40.98
N VAL A 705 -26.17 17.49 -40.32
CA VAL A 705 -26.09 17.59 -38.86
C VAL A 705 -27.40 17.15 -38.23
N ARG A 706 -28.54 17.61 -38.78
CA ARG A 706 -29.87 17.22 -38.32
C ARG A 706 -30.08 15.70 -38.38
N ARG A 707 -29.62 15.06 -39.46
CA ARG A 707 -29.69 13.59 -39.62
C ARG A 707 -28.93 12.84 -38.52
N LEU A 708 -27.73 13.31 -38.15
CA LEU A 708 -26.95 12.70 -37.07
C LEU A 708 -27.62 12.92 -35.71
N ALA A 709 -28.10 14.14 -35.45
CA ALA A 709 -28.80 14.46 -34.20
C ALA A 709 -30.05 13.59 -34.00
N GLU A 710 -30.87 13.42 -35.04
CA GLU A 710 -32.04 12.51 -35.02
C GLU A 710 -31.64 11.07 -34.72
N SER A 711 -30.58 10.56 -35.35
CA SER A 711 -30.08 9.21 -35.07
C SER A 711 -29.61 9.01 -33.63
N ILE A 712 -29.02 10.03 -33.01
CA ILE A 712 -28.62 9.98 -31.59
C ILE A 712 -29.85 10.01 -30.69
N LEU A 713 -30.82 10.89 -30.98
CA LEU A 713 -32.09 10.97 -30.25
C LEU A 713 -32.84 9.64 -30.26
N ASP A 714 -32.95 8.98 -31.41
CA ASP A 714 -33.56 7.64 -31.53
C ASP A 714 -32.81 6.59 -30.68
N SER A 715 -31.49 6.73 -30.54
CA SER A 715 -30.67 5.85 -29.73
C SER A 715 -30.86 6.10 -28.23
N LEU A 716 -30.99 7.36 -27.83
CA LEU A 716 -31.33 7.78 -26.47
C LEU A 716 -32.73 7.30 -26.06
N GLU A 717 -33.73 7.43 -26.94
CA GLU A 717 -35.09 6.94 -26.68
C GLU A 717 -35.13 5.43 -26.48
N ARG A 718 -34.48 4.67 -27.37
CA ARG A 718 -34.36 3.21 -27.24
C ARG A 718 -33.64 2.80 -25.95
N HIS A 719 -32.61 3.53 -25.55
CA HIS A 719 -31.89 3.28 -24.28
C HIS A 719 -32.81 3.52 -23.08
N ARG A 720 -33.48 4.68 -23.02
CA ARG A 720 -34.43 5.03 -21.95
C ARG A 720 -35.57 4.04 -21.82
N ALA A 721 -36.13 3.59 -22.94
CA ALA A 721 -37.19 2.58 -22.95
C ALA A 721 -36.73 1.24 -22.33
N ARG A 722 -35.44 0.90 -22.45
CA ARG A 722 -34.87 -0.33 -21.87
C ARG A 722 -34.48 -0.19 -20.40
N THR A 723 -33.94 0.96 -19.99
CA THR A 723 -33.37 1.16 -18.65
C THR A 723 -34.30 1.83 -17.65
N GLY A 724 -35.39 2.46 -18.11
CA GLY A 724 -36.30 3.22 -17.25
C GLY A 724 -35.69 4.49 -16.65
N GLN A 725 -34.55 4.95 -17.18
CA GLN A 725 -33.81 6.08 -16.65
C GLN A 725 -34.63 7.39 -16.79
N PRO A 726 -34.95 8.09 -15.68
CA PRO A 726 -35.71 9.34 -15.72
C PRO A 726 -34.87 10.49 -16.33
N ILE A 727 -35.54 11.48 -16.92
CA ILE A 727 -34.87 12.72 -17.36
C ILE A 727 -34.51 13.53 -16.09
N PRO A 728 -33.24 13.91 -15.89
CA PRO A 728 -32.89 14.83 -14.83
C PRO A 728 -33.62 16.17 -15.05
N PRO A 729 -34.12 16.84 -14.00
CA PRO A 729 -34.71 18.17 -14.15
C PRO A 729 -33.68 19.14 -14.77
N PRO A 730 -34.11 20.14 -15.57
CA PRO A 730 -33.19 21.08 -16.21
C PRO A 730 -32.30 21.73 -15.15
N SER A 731 -30.98 21.51 -15.26
CA SER A 731 -30.01 22.11 -14.38
C SER A 731 -29.83 23.58 -14.77
N HIS A 732 -30.33 24.49 -13.93
CA HIS A 732 -29.96 25.91 -14.04
C HIS A 732 -28.47 26.07 -13.67
N ARG A 733 -27.57 25.77 -14.60
CA ARG A 733 -26.17 26.26 -14.53
C ARG A 733 -26.07 27.56 -15.31
N SER A 734 -26.59 28.63 -14.72
CA SER A 734 -26.16 29.99 -15.03
C SER A 734 -24.88 30.27 -14.24
N GLY A 735 -23.73 30.06 -14.87
CA GLY A 735 -22.43 30.53 -14.41
C GLY A 735 -21.67 31.09 -15.62
N PRO A 736 -21.12 32.32 -15.56
CA PRO A 736 -20.51 32.94 -16.73
C PRO A 736 -19.11 32.33 -16.92
N TYR A 737 -18.91 31.64 -18.05
CA TYR A 737 -17.58 31.41 -18.59
C TYR A 737 -17.31 32.52 -19.61
N LEU A 738 -16.42 33.44 -19.23
CA LEU A 738 -15.70 34.34 -20.12
C LEU A 738 -14.34 33.72 -20.41
#